data_AF-A0A9P1GQV4-F1
#
_entry.id   AF-A0A9P1GQV4-F1
#
_cell.length_a   1.000
_cell.length_b   1.000
_cell.length_c   1.000
_cell.angle_alpha   90.00
_cell.angle_beta   90.00
_cell.angle_gamma   90.00
#
_symmetry.space_group_name_H-M   'P 1'
#
loop_
_entity.id
_entity.type
_entity.pdbx_description
1 polymer ?
#
loop_
_entity_poly.entity_id
_entity_poly.type
_entity_poly.pdbx_seq_one_letter_code
_entity_poly.pdbx_strand_id
1 'polypeptide(L)'
;MAAQRGPSAAQRGRGLVGPALTLSLGVCLCFSLPTSPSSGPRSFTAPSLRGRPPSVALASAAGTAEGNSVSAASMNLAKNLVGSGILSLPAGIAAFSSSTAALTPSLLLLLGSAILSAYTFYLIGKVCLETKSSTFGAAWDRSVQSGKWIPQWVCIFECFGGAVVYSMVLGDAFSSLLQGAGAAVPSLLVSRSGVILSLSAFVLFPLCCLRSFAQLAKFSLLGTLATSYVVVFIVKRFLDGSYAPGGQFFKAAHATTTAATGMFNPQMLVLVALLSTAFLVHFNAPQFFSELPPVEAKSESERQGKLRDFSKVSLIGFGIASLQYAMVMCFGFLTFGTSVSGNVLLNYDSSDPWATAARLAVGISMLFGYPMQFAGFRDGLLELFHIDPLPPVKHRLVTGSCLLLAVGVACVFRDLGVVQAVEGALLAAFLVFLAGPIMALRLPMGRRSALTRWRFRSLIVLGVAFMGHLLQDMVLSLFWYGWLHKNIFTLHPLCWMCCELRLALNVVVLELADPYGVPMNGLSSWALTMMCPARDGGPEEGRGRRDMISAPQVVSPPAMAAKRLPFRTPGLAASSKRRFAGRNMSPLPVTVTAALLSTAVTRRAVATKRIPGLLRRIAECSDGFALLPKARPFRVAGKSLGLVLPQAASQLQRFPKVFEVSDTSVELLAGTSVETRSEAVAAVLQQLQEEDAVPMLRGWRDEAWPVKASFHQLPALVIERSAGPFFGVPGFGCHINGIVKDKLWVAKRAQSKPTYPGHLDHLVAGGLSEGELCCDNVIRECWEEARVPKELASKASPAGVVSYVQEDETGWGIKRDVLFCYDLVLPEEFEPIAGDGEVESFHLMGLDEVVASLVSKEARWKPNVALVIIDMLVRRGFLTPEEDGYVELVHALRRG
;
A
#
# COMPACT_ATOMS: atom_id res chain seq x y z
N MET A 1 -13.48 62.33 -46.73
CA MET A 1 -12.61 62.78 -47.86
C MET A 1 -11.64 61.67 -48.23
N ALA A 2 -10.97 61.76 -49.39
CA ALA A 2 -10.01 60.83 -50.03
C ALA A 2 -9.42 59.68 -49.14
N ALA A 3 -9.42 58.39 -49.48
CA ALA A 3 -9.47 57.62 -50.75
C ALA A 3 -8.15 57.44 -51.53
N GLN A 4 -7.81 56.16 -51.82
CA GLN A 4 -6.77 55.61 -52.73
C GLN A 4 -5.28 55.84 -52.32
N ARG A 5 -4.40 54.83 -52.29
CA ARG A 5 -3.96 53.93 -53.39
C ARG A 5 -3.41 52.56 -52.89
N GLY A 6 -3.49 51.52 -53.72
CA GLY A 6 -2.64 50.30 -53.67
C GLY A 6 -1.62 50.32 -54.85
N PRO A 7 -1.19 49.17 -55.43
CA PRO A 7 -1.43 47.75 -55.10
C PRO A 7 -0.14 46.86 -55.11
N SER A 8 -0.25 45.54 -54.84
CA SER A 8 0.57 44.48 -55.48
C SER A 8 0.18 43.05 -55.06
N ALA A 9 0.45 42.06 -55.92
CA ALA A 9 0.44 40.61 -55.62
C ALA A 9 1.89 40.05 -55.79
N ALA A 10 2.28 38.79 -55.53
CA ALA A 10 1.54 37.56 -55.19
C ALA A 10 2.45 36.50 -54.50
N GLN A 11 1.82 35.44 -53.96
CA GLN A 11 2.34 34.06 -53.75
C GLN A 11 3.40 33.71 -52.66
N ARG A 12 3.12 32.57 -52.01
CA ARG A 12 4.03 31.61 -51.32
C ARG A 12 4.78 32.07 -50.05
N GLY A 13 4.25 31.68 -48.88
CA GLY A 13 4.96 31.64 -47.59
C GLY A 13 4.22 30.75 -46.58
N ARG A 14 4.94 29.86 -45.86
CA ARG A 14 4.34 28.89 -44.92
C ARG A 14 3.83 29.57 -43.64
N GLY A 15 2.57 29.35 -43.26
CA GLY A 15 2.07 29.64 -41.91
C GLY A 15 2.10 28.38 -41.04
N LEU A 16 2.66 28.45 -39.83
CA LEU A 16 2.72 27.30 -38.92
C LEU A 16 1.44 27.14 -38.09
N VAL A 17 1.03 25.89 -37.90
CA VAL A 17 0.06 25.49 -36.87
C VAL A 17 0.78 25.42 -35.52
N GLY A 18 0.30 26.14 -34.51
CA GLY A 18 0.83 26.07 -33.14
C GLY A 18 0.23 24.89 -32.37
N PRO A 19 1.04 23.94 -31.87
CA PRO A 19 0.53 22.80 -31.09
C PRO A 19 0.29 23.17 -29.61
N ALA A 20 -0.75 22.62 -29.01
CA ALA A 20 -0.94 22.66 -27.57
C ALA A 20 0.02 21.67 -26.88
N LEU A 21 0.80 22.12 -25.89
CA LEU A 21 1.65 21.23 -25.09
C LEU A 21 0.84 20.56 -23.97
N THR A 22 0.46 19.30 -24.19
CA THR A 22 0.14 18.36 -23.12
C THR A 22 1.43 17.85 -22.47
N LEU A 23 1.70 18.22 -21.22
CA LEU A 23 2.88 17.74 -20.48
C LEU A 23 2.66 16.31 -19.96
N SER A 24 3.11 15.31 -20.70
CA SER A 24 3.22 13.93 -20.23
C SER A 24 4.57 13.71 -19.53
N LEU A 25 4.58 13.74 -18.20
CA LEU A 25 5.79 13.58 -17.37
C LEU A 25 6.22 12.11 -17.21
N GLY A 26 6.71 11.52 -18.30
CA GLY A 26 7.42 10.24 -18.29
C GLY A 26 8.93 10.45 -18.07
N VAL A 27 9.40 10.35 -16.82
CA VAL A 27 10.83 10.52 -16.50
C VAL A 27 11.58 9.18 -16.58
N CYS A 28 12.17 8.89 -17.73
CA CYS A 28 13.04 7.73 -17.91
C CYS A 28 14.49 8.08 -17.51
N LEU A 29 14.97 7.52 -16.39
CA LEU A 29 16.35 7.74 -15.90
C LEU A 29 17.33 6.71 -16.46
N CYS A 30 17.74 6.90 -17.71
CA CYS A 30 18.87 6.15 -18.28
C CYS A 30 20.21 6.65 -17.73
N PHE A 31 20.84 5.90 -16.84
CA PHE A 31 22.26 6.07 -16.50
C PHE A 31 23.09 4.91 -17.07
N SER A 32 23.85 5.19 -18.12
CA SER A 32 24.84 4.26 -18.69
C SER A 32 26.03 4.11 -17.76
N LEU A 33 26.39 2.87 -17.43
CA LEU A 33 27.61 2.54 -16.68
C LEU A 33 28.80 2.39 -17.65
N PRO A 34 29.93 3.09 -17.44
CA PRO A 34 31.20 2.76 -18.10
C PRO A 34 31.81 1.49 -17.50
N THR A 35 32.57 0.76 -18.30
CA THR A 35 33.15 -0.56 -17.96
C THR A 35 34.66 -0.53 -17.75
N SER A 36 35.21 -1.64 -17.23
CA SER A 36 36.65 -2.00 -17.18
C SER A 36 37.50 -1.33 -16.07
N PRO A 37 38.63 -1.92 -15.62
CA PRO A 37 39.18 -3.27 -15.87
C PRO A 37 39.29 -4.16 -14.60
N SER A 38 39.76 -5.40 -14.80
CA SER A 38 40.04 -6.39 -13.74
C SER A 38 41.41 -6.20 -13.07
N SER A 39 41.50 -6.58 -11.78
CA SER A 39 42.77 -6.88 -11.09
C SER A 39 42.54 -7.94 -10.01
N GLY A 40 43.50 -8.87 -9.84
CA GLY A 40 43.34 -10.08 -9.03
C GLY A 40 43.28 -9.91 -7.50
N PRO A 41 43.08 -11.02 -6.76
CA PRO A 41 42.69 -10.98 -5.36
C PRO A 41 43.82 -10.57 -4.41
N ARG A 42 43.47 -9.77 -3.40
CA ARG A 42 44.24 -9.63 -2.15
C ARG A 42 43.34 -9.96 -0.97
N SER A 43 43.76 -10.92 -0.16
CA SER A 43 43.07 -11.33 1.07
C SER A 43 43.14 -10.23 2.13
N PHE A 44 41.98 -9.79 2.61
CA PHE A 44 41.88 -8.97 3.82
C PHE A 44 40.74 -9.47 4.71
N THR A 45 41.02 -9.54 6.01
CA THR A 45 40.10 -10.01 7.05
C THR A 45 39.01 -8.99 7.34
N ALA A 46 37.79 -9.48 7.60
CA ALA A 46 36.61 -8.64 7.81
C ALA A 46 36.67 -7.81 9.11
N PRO A 47 36.58 -6.47 9.06
CA PRO A 47 36.50 -5.63 10.26
C PRO A 47 35.05 -5.45 10.76
N SER A 48 34.92 -5.41 12.09
CA SER A 48 33.71 -5.15 12.88
C SER A 48 32.75 -4.06 12.34
N LEU A 49 31.44 -4.36 12.39
CA LEU A 49 30.35 -3.40 12.16
C LEU A 49 30.44 -2.17 13.09
N ARG A 50 30.71 -0.98 12.52
CA ARG A 50 30.37 0.31 13.13
C ARG A 50 29.38 1.05 12.22
N GLY A 51 28.11 1.06 12.63
CA GLY A 51 27.05 1.75 11.89
C GLY A 51 27.26 3.27 11.88
N ARG A 52 27.17 3.87 10.69
CA ARG A 52 27.13 5.32 10.48
C ARG A 52 25.71 5.83 10.78
N PRO A 53 25.52 6.98 11.45
CA PRO A 53 24.18 7.56 11.61
C PRO A 53 23.65 8.09 10.27
N PRO A 54 22.33 8.02 10.02
CA PRO A 54 21.73 8.55 8.80
C PRO A 54 21.77 10.09 8.77
N SER A 55 21.84 10.64 7.56
CA SER A 55 22.16 12.05 7.27
C SER A 55 21.18 13.07 7.83
N VAL A 56 19.91 12.71 8.01
CA VAL A 56 18.86 13.58 8.56
C VAL A 56 19.22 14.13 9.96
N ALA A 57 20.03 13.41 10.73
CA ALA A 57 20.46 13.81 12.07
C ALA A 57 21.42 15.04 12.11
N LEU A 58 21.96 15.49 10.96
CA LEU A 58 23.00 16.51 10.92
C LEU A 58 22.50 17.96 11.01
N ALA A 59 21.18 18.19 10.99
CA ALA A 59 20.59 19.52 10.87
C ALA A 59 20.73 20.40 12.14
N SER A 60 20.45 19.82 13.31
CA SER A 60 20.36 20.52 14.61
C SER A 60 21.64 20.43 15.45
N ALA A 61 22.66 19.70 14.99
CA ALA A 61 23.82 19.26 15.78
C ALA A 61 24.88 20.35 16.06
N ALA A 62 24.44 21.51 16.54
CA ALA A 62 25.28 22.62 17.01
C ALA A 62 24.74 23.21 18.34
N GLY A 63 24.54 22.31 19.31
CA GLY A 63 24.26 22.63 20.71
C GLY A 63 25.47 22.27 21.60
N THR A 64 25.52 22.87 22.78
CA THR A 64 26.58 22.66 23.79
C THR A 64 26.58 21.27 24.43
N ALA A 65 27.64 20.93 25.17
CA ALA A 65 27.70 19.69 25.95
C ALA A 65 26.64 19.62 27.08
N GLU A 66 26.08 20.77 27.46
CA GLU A 66 24.88 20.87 28.29
C GLU A 66 23.63 20.72 27.42
N GLY A 67 22.82 19.68 27.69
CA GLY A 67 21.60 19.38 26.96
C GLY A 67 20.43 20.34 27.25
N ASN A 68 19.45 20.38 26.36
CA ASN A 68 18.31 21.31 26.41
C ASN A 68 17.48 21.14 27.70
N SER A 69 17.20 22.25 28.39
CA SER A 69 16.32 22.25 29.57
C SER A 69 14.89 21.85 29.19
N VAL A 70 14.12 21.32 30.15
CA VAL A 70 12.73 20.88 29.92
C VAL A 70 11.86 22.01 29.35
N SER A 71 12.02 23.25 29.80
CA SER A 71 11.28 24.40 29.27
C SER A 71 11.72 24.77 27.85
N ALA A 72 13.02 24.79 27.56
CA ALA A 72 13.53 25.03 26.21
C ALA A 72 13.08 23.95 25.22
N ALA A 73 13.18 22.68 25.60
CA ALA A 73 12.69 21.55 24.81
C ALA A 73 11.17 21.62 24.59
N SER A 74 10.38 22.00 25.60
CA SER A 74 8.93 22.20 25.46
C SER A 74 8.58 23.31 24.46
N MET A 75 9.28 24.45 24.52
CA MET A 75 9.07 25.58 23.60
C MET A 75 9.50 25.24 22.16
N ASN A 76 10.60 24.49 22.00
CA ASN A 76 11.03 23.98 20.70
C ASN A 76 10.03 22.95 20.14
N LEU A 77 9.46 22.08 20.98
CA LEU A 77 8.43 21.13 20.57
C LEU A 77 7.13 21.85 20.16
N ALA A 78 6.67 22.81 20.97
CA ALA A 78 5.51 23.64 20.64
C ALA A 78 5.69 24.38 19.31
N LYS A 79 6.88 24.92 19.02
CA LYS A 79 7.16 25.53 17.71
C LYS A 79 7.07 24.53 16.55
N ASN A 80 7.66 23.35 16.69
CA ASN A 80 7.68 22.35 15.61
C ASN A 80 6.27 21.84 15.28
N LEU A 81 5.39 21.75 16.29
CA LEU A 81 3.97 21.53 16.09
C LEU A 81 3.34 22.73 15.37
N VAL A 82 3.45 23.94 15.94
CA VAL A 82 2.73 25.16 15.52
C VAL A 82 3.40 25.85 14.32
N GLY A 83 3.57 25.08 13.24
CA GLY A 83 3.94 25.51 11.90
C GLY A 83 2.69 25.81 11.04
N SER A 84 2.71 25.38 9.77
CA SER A 84 1.64 25.65 8.80
C SER A 84 0.30 24.95 9.11
N GLY A 85 0.29 23.88 9.91
CA GLY A 85 -0.91 23.11 10.24
C GLY A 85 -2.01 23.92 10.95
N ILE A 86 -1.66 24.99 11.67
CA ILE A 86 -2.63 25.85 12.37
C ILE A 86 -3.55 26.64 11.42
N LEU A 87 -3.13 26.88 10.17
CA LEU A 87 -3.80 27.80 9.24
C LEU A 87 -5.06 27.22 8.59
N SER A 88 -5.19 25.89 8.59
CA SER A 88 -6.28 25.14 7.95
C SER A 88 -7.30 24.59 8.94
N LEU A 89 -6.98 24.50 10.24
CA LEU A 89 -7.90 23.99 11.27
C LEU A 89 -9.31 24.62 11.27
N PRO A 90 -9.52 25.94 11.05
CA PRO A 90 -10.86 26.50 11.02
C PRO A 90 -11.64 26.08 9.76
N ALA A 91 -10.96 25.78 8.65
CA ALA A 91 -11.57 25.16 7.47
C ALA A 91 -12.03 23.71 7.77
N GLY A 92 -11.34 23.03 8.69
CA GLY A 92 -11.74 21.74 9.22
C GLY A 92 -13.12 21.75 9.91
N ILE A 93 -13.52 22.85 10.55
CA ILE A 93 -14.89 23.00 11.07
C ILE A 93 -15.88 23.32 9.94
N ALA A 94 -15.51 24.26 9.07
CA ALA A 94 -16.31 24.65 7.90
C ALA A 94 -16.66 23.46 6.98
N ALA A 95 -15.77 22.47 6.90
CA ALA A 95 -15.96 21.25 6.11
C ALA A 95 -17.13 20.36 6.58
N PHE A 96 -17.62 20.52 7.83
CA PHE A 96 -18.68 19.66 8.38
C PHE A 96 -19.87 20.40 9.01
N SER A 97 -19.80 21.71 9.26
CA SER A 97 -20.96 22.47 9.77
C SER A 97 -20.90 23.97 9.50
N SER A 98 -22.08 24.56 9.38
CA SER A 98 -22.33 26.00 9.39
C SER A 98 -22.74 26.55 10.77
N SER A 99 -22.90 25.69 11.78
CA SER A 99 -23.40 26.08 13.11
C SER A 99 -22.27 26.27 14.13
N THR A 100 -22.39 27.30 14.97
CA THR A 100 -21.50 27.52 16.13
C THR A 100 -21.53 26.38 17.14
N ALA A 101 -22.58 25.54 17.15
CA ALA A 101 -22.63 24.31 17.94
C ALA A 101 -21.51 23.31 17.59
N ALA A 102 -20.95 23.38 16.38
CA ALA A 102 -19.84 22.54 15.93
C ALA A 102 -18.51 22.82 16.66
N LEU A 103 -18.38 23.94 17.38
CA LEU A 103 -17.21 24.21 18.22
C LEU A 103 -17.04 23.14 19.32
N THR A 104 -18.13 22.64 19.89
CA THR A 104 -18.10 21.62 20.95
C THR A 104 -17.47 20.30 20.49
N PRO A 105 -17.96 19.61 19.43
CA PRO A 105 -17.29 18.42 18.93
C PRO A 105 -15.88 18.72 18.39
N SER A 106 -15.64 19.89 17.80
CA SER A 106 -14.30 20.26 17.32
C SER A 106 -13.26 20.37 18.44
N LEU A 107 -13.62 20.97 19.57
CA LEU A 107 -12.76 21.07 20.75
C LEU A 107 -12.55 19.72 21.43
N LEU A 108 -13.56 18.84 21.44
CA LEU A 108 -13.42 17.46 21.92
C LEU A 108 -12.49 16.63 21.04
N LEU A 109 -12.57 16.77 19.71
CA LEU A 109 -11.63 16.15 18.76
C LEU A 109 -10.21 16.68 18.95
N LEU A 110 -10.04 18.01 19.04
CA LEU A 110 -8.74 18.64 19.28
C LEU A 110 -8.10 18.13 20.57
N LEU A 111 -8.85 18.08 21.67
CA LEU A 111 -8.36 17.58 22.96
C LEU A 111 -8.03 16.08 22.90
N GLY A 112 -8.86 15.28 22.24
CA GLY A 112 -8.60 13.85 22.03
C GLY A 112 -7.33 13.60 21.22
N SER A 113 -7.19 14.26 20.07
CA SER A 113 -6.00 14.20 19.22
C SER A 113 -4.74 14.71 19.93
N ALA A 114 -4.85 15.77 20.74
CA ALA A 114 -3.74 16.30 21.54
C ALA A 114 -3.23 15.28 22.58
N ILE A 115 -4.14 14.72 23.39
CA ILE A 115 -3.79 13.73 24.42
C ILE A 115 -3.18 12.47 23.80
N LEU A 116 -3.76 12.00 22.69
CA LEU A 116 -3.28 10.83 21.98
C LEU A 116 -1.90 11.07 21.34
N SER A 117 -1.70 12.23 20.72
CA SER A 117 -0.43 12.60 20.09
C SER A 117 0.68 12.80 21.11
N ALA A 118 0.41 13.47 22.23
CA ALA A 118 1.36 13.62 23.34
C ALA A 118 1.77 12.27 23.95
N TYR A 119 0.82 11.33 24.06
CA TYR A 119 1.08 9.97 24.56
C TYR A 119 1.92 9.13 23.59
N THR A 120 1.62 9.18 22.30
CA THR A 120 2.34 8.43 21.26
C THR A 120 3.73 9.00 20.99
N PHE A 121 3.91 10.32 21.06
CA PHE A 121 5.22 10.98 21.06
C PHE A 121 6.07 10.55 22.27
N TYR A 122 5.51 10.59 23.48
CA TYR A 122 6.15 10.06 24.70
C TYR A 122 6.55 8.59 24.55
N LEU A 123 5.67 7.77 23.94
CA LEU A 123 5.90 6.35 23.73
C LEU A 123 7.10 6.07 22.81
N ILE A 124 7.31 6.89 21.78
CA ILE A 124 8.50 6.80 20.90
C ILE A 124 9.78 7.14 21.68
N GLY A 125 9.77 8.15 22.55
CA GLY A 125 10.90 8.42 23.46
C GLY A 125 11.21 7.23 24.38
N LYS A 126 10.18 6.52 24.85
CA LYS A 126 10.38 5.27 25.59
C LYS A 126 10.99 4.16 24.72
N VAL A 127 10.55 4.00 23.47
CA VAL A 127 11.20 3.07 22.51
C VAL A 127 12.67 3.44 22.30
N CYS A 128 13.00 4.73 22.23
CA CYS A 128 14.37 5.21 22.06
C CYS A 128 15.28 4.89 23.25
N LEU A 129 14.76 4.97 24.48
CA LEU A 129 15.49 4.58 25.69
C LEU A 129 15.85 3.08 25.70
N GLU A 130 14.91 2.20 25.32
CA GLU A 130 15.17 0.74 25.31
C GLU A 130 16.05 0.33 24.14
N THR A 131 15.80 0.86 22.94
CA THR A 131 16.59 0.54 21.72
C THR A 131 17.93 1.28 21.65
N LYS A 132 18.21 2.22 22.57
CA LYS A 132 19.36 3.14 22.55
C LYS A 132 19.49 3.87 21.21
N SER A 133 18.37 4.37 20.68
CA SER A 133 18.26 4.96 19.34
C SER A 133 18.10 6.48 19.40
N SER A 134 18.78 7.18 18.49
CA SER A 134 18.69 8.64 18.31
C SER A 134 17.91 9.06 17.05
N THR A 135 17.47 8.11 16.22
CA THR A 135 16.69 8.37 14.99
C THR A 135 15.51 7.42 14.88
N PHE A 136 14.45 7.85 14.18
CA PHE A 136 13.19 7.10 14.07
C PHE A 136 13.36 5.78 13.32
N GLY A 137 14.12 5.80 12.21
CA GLY A 137 14.48 4.59 11.47
C GLY A 137 15.22 3.57 12.33
N ALA A 138 16.19 3.99 13.15
CA ALA A 138 16.91 3.08 14.05
C ALA A 138 16.03 2.55 15.20
N ALA A 139 15.10 3.36 15.71
CA ALA A 139 14.13 2.94 16.72
C ALA A 139 13.18 1.86 16.16
N TRP A 140 12.72 2.00 14.91
CA TRP A 140 11.92 0.99 14.22
C TRP A 140 12.74 -0.28 13.95
N ASP A 141 13.89 -0.15 13.30
CA ASP A 141 14.78 -1.25 12.90
C ASP A 141 15.10 -2.20 14.08
N ARG A 142 15.42 -1.62 15.25
CA ARG A 142 15.76 -2.39 16.46
C ARG A 142 14.56 -2.93 17.24
N SER A 143 13.34 -2.41 17.01
CA SER A 143 12.15 -2.85 17.75
C SER A 143 11.24 -3.78 16.94
N VAL A 144 11.02 -3.49 15.65
CA VAL A 144 10.13 -4.25 14.76
C VAL A 144 10.89 -5.31 13.97
N GLN A 145 12.15 -5.05 13.60
CA GLN A 145 13.07 -5.94 12.87
C GLN A 145 12.62 -6.36 11.44
N SER A 146 11.44 -5.94 11.00
CA SER A 146 10.93 -6.07 9.64
C SER A 146 10.38 -4.74 9.11
N GLY A 147 10.11 -4.65 7.80
CA GLY A 147 9.40 -3.53 7.20
C GLY A 147 10.10 -2.17 7.29
N LYS A 148 11.43 -2.12 7.45
CA LYS A 148 12.24 -0.89 7.62
C LYS A 148 11.97 0.19 6.55
N TRP A 149 11.64 -0.22 5.33
CA TRP A 149 11.30 0.67 4.22
C TRP A 149 10.02 1.49 4.48
N ILE A 150 9.08 0.98 5.29
CA ILE A 150 7.76 1.61 5.53
C ILE A 150 7.92 2.98 6.22
N PRO A 151 8.50 3.09 7.43
CA PRO A 151 8.70 4.40 8.06
C PRO A 151 9.66 5.29 7.26
N GLN A 152 10.60 4.71 6.50
CA GLN A 152 11.51 5.48 5.65
C GLN A 152 10.74 6.19 4.52
N TRP A 153 9.92 5.46 3.76
CA TRP A 153 9.06 6.04 2.73
C TRP A 153 8.03 7.02 3.29
N VAL A 154 7.37 6.70 4.41
CA VAL A 154 6.39 7.62 5.03
C VAL A 154 7.07 8.93 5.44
N CYS A 155 8.24 8.89 6.07
CA CYS A 155 9.00 10.10 6.41
C CYS A 155 9.48 10.88 5.17
N ILE A 156 9.88 10.20 4.08
CA ILE A 156 10.25 10.85 2.81
C ILE A 156 9.05 11.61 2.22
N PHE A 157 7.87 10.98 2.16
CA PHE A 157 6.67 11.61 1.62
C PHE A 157 6.11 12.72 2.52
N GLU A 158 6.24 12.62 3.85
CA GLU A 158 5.88 13.68 4.79
C GLU A 158 6.82 14.89 4.67
N CYS A 159 8.12 14.65 4.48
CA CYS A 159 9.08 15.71 4.20
C CYS A 159 8.82 16.38 2.85
N PHE A 160 8.33 15.62 1.86
CA PHE A 160 7.89 16.15 0.57
C PHE A 160 6.61 16.99 0.70
N GLY A 161 5.58 16.46 1.35
CA GLY A 161 4.30 17.14 1.58
C GLY A 161 4.49 18.44 2.36
N GLY A 162 5.23 18.42 3.46
CA GLY A 162 5.58 19.62 4.21
C GLY A 162 6.32 20.68 3.37
N ALA A 163 7.20 20.26 2.44
CA ALA A 163 7.87 21.19 1.51
C ALA A 163 6.90 21.77 0.46
N VAL A 164 5.92 20.98 -0.02
CA VAL A 164 4.82 21.47 -0.87
C VAL A 164 3.94 22.47 -0.10
N VAL A 165 3.51 22.11 1.11
CA VAL A 165 2.69 22.93 2.01
C VAL A 165 3.39 24.25 2.36
N TYR A 166 4.68 24.23 2.67
CA TYR A 166 5.44 25.46 2.95
C TYR A 166 5.61 26.30 1.68
N SER A 167 5.84 25.70 0.51
CA SER A 167 5.85 26.40 -0.78
C SER A 167 4.52 27.12 -1.04
N MET A 168 3.40 26.44 -0.76
CA MET A 168 2.06 27.00 -0.90
C MET A 168 1.83 28.20 0.04
N VAL A 169 2.16 28.06 1.33
CA VAL A 169 2.03 29.16 2.32
C VAL A 169 2.93 30.36 1.96
N LEU A 170 4.14 30.12 1.46
CA LEU A 170 5.03 31.18 0.97
C LEU A 170 4.44 31.90 -0.25
N GLY A 171 3.88 31.14 -1.21
CA GLY A 171 3.17 31.70 -2.36
C GLY A 171 1.98 32.56 -1.95
N ASP A 172 1.11 32.04 -1.09
CA ASP A 172 -0.08 32.72 -0.56
C ASP A 172 0.30 34.03 0.16
N ALA A 173 1.26 33.95 1.09
CA ALA A 173 1.68 35.09 1.90
C ALA A 173 2.33 36.19 1.03
N PHE A 174 3.35 35.85 0.24
CA PHE A 174 4.11 36.87 -0.51
C PHE A 174 3.35 37.40 -1.72
N SER A 175 2.47 36.64 -2.37
CA SER A 175 1.59 37.20 -3.41
C SER A 175 0.58 38.19 -2.83
N SER A 176 0.02 37.91 -1.65
CA SER A 176 -0.85 38.85 -0.93
C SER A 176 -0.11 40.14 -0.55
N LEU A 177 1.14 40.04 -0.08
CA LEU A 177 1.98 41.20 0.23
C LEU A 177 2.29 42.06 -1.01
N LEU A 178 2.62 41.42 -2.13
CA LEU A 178 2.93 42.13 -3.39
C LEU A 178 1.69 42.77 -4.01
N GLN A 179 0.49 42.17 -3.87
CA GLN A 179 -0.77 42.81 -4.24
C GLN A 179 -1.06 44.07 -3.41
N GLY A 180 -0.72 44.05 -2.11
CA GLY A 180 -0.79 45.23 -1.25
C GLY A 180 0.20 46.35 -1.59
N ALA A 181 1.28 46.05 -2.33
CA ALA A 181 2.31 47.02 -2.71
C ALA A 181 2.00 47.83 -3.98
N GLY A 182 0.93 47.49 -4.72
CA GLY A 182 0.45 48.26 -5.86
C GLY A 182 1.15 47.98 -7.20
N ALA A 183 0.85 48.80 -8.21
CA ALA A 183 1.07 48.53 -9.63
C ALA A 183 2.54 48.57 -10.12
N ALA A 184 3.52 48.65 -9.23
CA ALA A 184 4.95 48.73 -9.58
C ALA A 184 5.61 47.34 -9.84
N VAL A 185 4.91 46.24 -9.55
CA VAL A 185 5.45 44.87 -9.66
C VAL A 185 4.95 44.19 -10.95
N PRO A 186 5.84 43.57 -11.77
CA PRO A 186 5.43 42.82 -12.96
C PRO A 186 4.39 41.74 -12.64
N SER A 187 3.33 41.63 -13.44
CA SER A 187 2.18 40.73 -13.19
C SER A 187 2.57 39.26 -12.99
N LEU A 188 3.62 38.79 -13.66
CA LEU A 188 4.19 37.45 -13.45
C LEU A 188 4.68 37.25 -12.01
N LEU A 189 5.33 38.25 -11.42
CA LEU A 189 5.84 38.24 -10.05
C LEU A 189 4.75 38.53 -8.99
N VAL A 190 3.60 39.08 -9.39
CA VAL A 190 2.41 39.20 -8.52
C VAL A 190 1.63 37.88 -8.45
N SER A 191 1.72 37.03 -9.49
CA SER A 191 1.04 35.72 -9.53
C SER A 191 1.60 34.76 -8.48
N ARG A 192 0.71 34.01 -7.79
CA ARG A 192 1.09 33.02 -6.76
C ARG A 192 2.19 32.07 -7.24
N SER A 193 2.02 31.45 -8.42
CA SER A 193 3.02 30.51 -8.94
C SER A 193 4.34 31.19 -9.31
N GLY A 194 4.31 32.43 -9.82
CA GLY A 194 5.52 33.21 -10.07
C GLY A 194 6.25 33.62 -8.79
N VAL A 195 5.52 33.92 -7.71
CA VAL A 195 6.08 34.13 -6.36
C VAL A 195 6.76 32.86 -5.85
N ILE A 196 6.09 31.70 -5.92
CA ILE A 196 6.69 30.42 -5.51
C ILE A 196 7.96 30.14 -6.30
N LEU A 197 7.91 30.22 -7.64
CA LEU A 197 9.09 29.99 -8.50
C LEU A 197 10.24 30.95 -8.19
N SER A 198 9.96 32.23 -7.94
CA SER A 198 10.97 33.25 -7.67
C SER A 198 11.60 33.08 -6.28
N LEU A 199 10.79 32.87 -5.23
CA LEU A 199 11.30 32.57 -3.90
C LEU A 199 12.09 31.25 -3.91
N SER A 200 11.65 30.25 -4.66
CA SER A 200 12.37 28.98 -4.77
C SER A 200 13.72 29.12 -5.48
N ALA A 201 13.79 29.88 -6.58
CA ALA A 201 15.05 30.09 -7.31
C ALA A 201 16.06 30.96 -6.52
N PHE A 202 15.61 32.06 -5.93
CA PHE A 202 16.50 33.08 -5.35
C PHE A 202 16.69 32.97 -3.83
N VAL A 203 15.80 32.31 -3.10
CA VAL A 203 15.84 32.20 -1.62
C VAL A 203 15.95 30.75 -1.16
N LEU A 204 15.02 29.87 -1.54
CA LEU A 204 14.99 28.50 -1.03
C LEU A 204 16.11 27.63 -1.61
N PHE A 205 16.44 27.75 -2.90
CA PHE A 205 17.52 26.95 -3.49
C PHE A 205 18.88 27.20 -2.82
N PRO A 206 19.35 28.46 -2.61
CA PRO A 206 20.54 28.72 -1.80
C PRO A 206 20.48 28.13 -0.39
N LEU A 207 19.34 28.29 0.31
CA LEU A 207 19.18 27.79 1.69
C LEU A 207 19.15 26.25 1.76
N CYS A 208 18.49 25.58 0.81
CA CYS A 208 18.45 24.12 0.73
C CYS A 208 19.80 23.51 0.31
N CYS A 209 20.66 24.27 -0.38
CA CYS A 209 22.04 23.86 -0.68
C CYS A 209 22.98 23.93 0.54
N LEU A 210 22.53 24.42 1.71
CA LEU A 210 23.33 24.39 2.93
C LEU A 210 23.48 22.95 3.44
N ARG A 211 24.71 22.62 3.87
CA ARG A 211 25.06 21.30 4.45
C ARG A 211 24.91 21.20 5.96
N SER A 212 24.60 22.32 6.63
CA SER A 212 24.33 22.38 8.06
C SER A 212 23.34 23.50 8.34
N PHE A 213 22.34 23.23 9.17
CA PHE A 213 21.29 24.17 9.54
C PHE A 213 21.49 24.75 10.95
N ALA A 214 22.67 24.53 11.53
CA ALA A 214 23.14 25.08 12.81
C ALA A 214 22.90 26.60 12.99
N GLN A 215 23.01 27.37 11.90
CA GLN A 215 22.77 28.81 11.94
C GLN A 215 21.27 29.15 11.92
N LEU A 216 20.43 28.32 11.28
CA LEU A 216 18.97 28.47 11.22
C LEU A 216 18.31 28.12 12.56
N ALA A 217 18.94 27.26 13.38
CA ALA A 217 18.48 26.95 14.74
C ALA A 217 18.30 28.21 15.63
N LYS A 218 19.05 29.29 15.38
CA LYS A 218 18.87 30.58 16.09
C LYS A 218 17.54 31.27 15.76
N PHE A 219 16.96 30.99 14.58
CA PHE A 219 15.67 31.53 14.13
C PHE A 219 14.48 30.66 14.60
N SER A 220 14.74 29.53 15.26
CA SER A 220 14.37 29.36 16.69
C SER A 220 13.16 30.17 17.18
N LEU A 221 13.43 31.08 18.12
CA LEU A 221 12.43 31.91 18.80
C LEU A 221 11.54 32.74 17.85
N LEU A 222 12.10 33.23 16.74
CA LEU A 222 11.39 34.12 15.80
C LEU A 222 10.13 33.45 15.21
N GLY A 223 10.22 32.17 14.85
CA GLY A 223 9.07 31.43 14.35
C GLY A 223 7.97 31.24 15.40
N THR A 224 8.33 31.00 16.67
CA THR A 224 7.36 30.88 17.76
C THR A 224 6.64 32.20 18.03
N LEU A 225 7.37 33.32 17.98
CA LEU A 225 6.79 34.67 18.08
C LEU A 225 5.87 34.96 16.90
N ALA A 226 6.26 34.57 15.68
CA ALA A 226 5.46 34.75 14.48
C ALA A 226 4.11 34.02 14.55
N THR A 227 4.07 32.73 14.89
CA THR A 227 2.78 32.03 14.98
C THR A 227 1.97 32.49 16.20
N SER A 228 2.61 32.89 17.29
CA SER A 228 1.91 33.50 18.44
C SER A 228 1.25 34.84 18.07
N TYR A 229 1.87 35.64 17.19
CA TYR A 229 1.27 36.86 16.65
C TYR A 229 0.02 36.55 15.82
N VAL A 230 0.01 35.48 15.00
CA VAL A 230 -1.19 35.04 14.25
C VAL A 230 -2.36 34.76 15.19
N VAL A 231 -2.11 34.07 16.31
CA VAL A 231 -3.15 33.81 17.33
C VAL A 231 -3.73 35.12 17.87
N VAL A 232 -2.88 36.05 18.30
CA VAL A 232 -3.30 37.36 18.84
C VAL A 232 -4.07 38.17 17.81
N PHE A 233 -3.61 38.18 16.55
CA PHE A 233 -4.28 38.85 15.43
C PHE A 233 -5.69 38.30 15.17
N ILE A 234 -5.84 36.99 15.04
CA ILE A 234 -7.13 36.34 14.76
C ILE A 234 -8.13 36.56 15.90
N VAL A 235 -7.68 36.39 17.16
CA VAL A 235 -8.48 36.69 18.36
C VAL A 235 -8.91 38.17 18.38
N LYS A 236 -7.97 39.10 18.11
CA LYS A 236 -8.27 40.54 18.07
C LYS A 236 -9.31 40.87 17.00
N ARG A 237 -9.19 40.34 15.78
CA ARG A 237 -10.11 40.65 14.66
C ARG A 237 -11.50 40.05 14.80
N PHE A 238 -11.64 39.01 15.61
CA PHE A 238 -12.95 38.57 16.09
C PHE A 238 -13.52 39.56 17.12
N LEU A 239 -12.76 39.87 18.18
CA LEU A 239 -13.22 40.69 19.30
C LEU A 239 -13.48 42.17 18.94
N ASP A 240 -12.76 42.72 17.97
CA ASP A 240 -12.96 44.10 17.48
C ASP A 240 -14.03 44.24 16.39
N GLY A 241 -14.63 43.12 15.95
CA GLY A 241 -15.72 43.11 14.98
C GLY A 241 -15.36 43.61 13.57
N SER A 242 -14.08 43.84 13.24
CA SER A 242 -13.69 44.48 11.96
C SER A 242 -14.11 43.68 10.71
N TYR A 243 -14.40 42.39 10.87
CA TYR A 243 -14.87 41.48 9.81
C TYR A 243 -16.29 40.93 10.08
N ALA A 244 -16.99 41.44 11.10
CA ALA A 244 -18.42 41.20 11.28
C ALA A 244 -19.24 42.05 10.27
N PRO A 245 -20.53 41.73 10.02
CA PRO A 245 -21.37 42.54 9.12
C PRO A 245 -21.39 44.02 9.51
N GLY A 246 -20.92 44.89 8.61
CA GLY A 246 -20.76 46.34 8.84
C GLY A 246 -19.39 46.76 9.38
N GLY A 247 -18.46 45.84 9.63
CA GLY A 247 -17.08 46.11 10.05
C GLY A 247 -16.20 46.66 8.92
N GLN A 248 -15.09 47.32 9.30
CA GLN A 248 -14.18 48.04 8.38
C GLN A 248 -13.69 47.23 7.17
N PHE A 249 -13.44 45.93 7.35
CA PHE A 249 -12.92 45.02 6.32
C PHE A 249 -13.95 43.98 5.88
N PHE A 250 -15.23 44.18 6.21
CA PHE A 250 -16.31 43.27 5.83
C PHE A 250 -16.58 43.33 4.32
N LYS A 251 -16.01 42.37 3.58
CA LYS A 251 -16.44 42.03 2.23
C LYS A 251 -17.58 41.02 2.34
N ALA A 252 -18.71 41.32 1.68
CA ALA A 252 -19.88 40.45 1.63
C ALA A 252 -19.62 39.19 0.79
N ALA A 253 -18.89 38.23 1.35
CA ALA A 253 -18.70 36.91 0.77
C ALA A 253 -20.05 36.18 0.63
N HIS A 254 -20.21 35.39 -0.43
CA HIS A 254 -21.43 34.63 -0.64
C HIS A 254 -21.56 33.52 0.40
N ALA A 255 -22.45 33.71 1.37
CA ALA A 255 -22.86 32.69 2.31
C ALA A 255 -23.67 31.60 1.58
N THR A 256 -22.98 30.66 0.94
CA THR A 256 -23.59 29.43 0.43
C THR A 256 -24.01 28.59 1.63
N THR A 257 -25.26 28.79 2.08
CA THR A 257 -25.86 28.06 3.19
C THR A 257 -26.17 26.63 2.79
N THR A 258 -25.15 25.77 2.82
CA THR A 258 -25.35 24.33 3.00
C THR A 258 -26.15 24.13 4.29
N ALA A 259 -27.26 23.40 4.20
CA ALA A 259 -28.14 23.15 5.33
C ALA A 259 -27.37 22.54 6.51
N ALA A 260 -27.73 22.92 7.73
CA ALA A 260 -27.01 22.49 8.93
C ALA A 260 -27.18 20.97 9.14
N THR A 261 -26.18 20.20 8.71
CA THR A 261 -26.04 18.78 9.04
C THR A 261 -25.89 18.61 10.55
N GLY A 262 -26.29 17.43 11.06
CA GLY A 262 -26.27 17.13 12.48
C GLY A 262 -24.89 17.34 13.13
N MET A 263 -24.89 17.64 14.44
CA MET A 263 -23.69 17.98 15.23
C MET A 263 -22.58 16.91 15.18
N PHE A 264 -22.91 15.67 14.81
CA PHE A 264 -21.96 14.63 14.45
C PHE A 264 -22.27 14.11 13.04
N ASN A 265 -21.26 14.08 12.17
CA ASN A 265 -21.35 13.53 10.81
C ASN A 265 -19.97 12.96 10.36
N PRO A 266 -19.88 12.24 9.23
CA PRO A 266 -18.61 11.69 8.73
C PRO A 266 -17.58 12.76 8.31
N GLN A 267 -18.02 13.94 7.87
CA GLN A 267 -17.12 15.02 7.42
C GLN A 267 -16.21 15.54 8.55
N MET A 268 -16.56 15.30 9.82
CA MET A 268 -15.66 15.51 10.96
C MET A 268 -14.31 14.80 10.82
N LEU A 269 -14.21 13.71 10.06
CA LEU A 269 -12.94 13.03 9.78
C LEU A 269 -11.93 13.94 9.05
N VAL A 270 -12.38 14.94 8.29
CA VAL A 270 -11.51 15.96 7.67
C VAL A 270 -10.81 16.80 8.75
N LEU A 271 -11.53 17.23 9.80
CA LEU A 271 -10.92 17.92 10.94
C LEU A 271 -9.93 17.01 11.67
N VAL A 272 -10.26 15.72 11.86
CA VAL A 272 -9.32 14.78 12.51
C VAL A 272 -8.05 14.59 11.66
N ALA A 273 -8.17 14.54 10.32
CA ALA A 273 -7.02 14.47 9.42
C ALA A 273 -6.12 15.72 9.54
N LEU A 274 -6.71 16.91 9.48
CA LEU A 274 -5.99 18.18 9.69
C LEU A 274 -5.33 18.25 11.08
N LEU A 275 -5.99 17.74 12.12
CA LEU A 275 -5.43 17.62 13.46
C LEU A 275 -4.28 16.59 13.52
N SER A 276 -4.32 15.50 12.73
CA SER A 276 -3.19 14.55 12.63
C SER A 276 -1.94 15.24 12.06
N THR A 277 -2.08 16.02 10.99
CA THR A 277 -0.98 16.81 10.41
C THR A 277 -0.48 17.87 11.39
N ALA A 278 -1.39 18.64 12.00
CA ALA A 278 -1.04 19.69 12.95
C ALA A 278 -0.41 19.14 14.24
N PHE A 279 -0.67 17.89 14.63
CA PHE A 279 -0.02 17.25 15.78
C PHE A 279 1.18 16.36 15.41
N LEU A 280 1.62 16.34 14.15
CA LEU A 280 2.75 15.51 13.75
C LEU A 280 4.10 16.14 14.10
N VAL A 281 4.82 15.46 14.99
CA VAL A 281 6.25 15.69 15.26
C VAL A 281 6.97 14.38 15.65
N HIS A 282 6.31 13.25 15.43
CA HIS A 282 6.66 11.92 15.95
C HIS A 282 7.97 11.36 15.39
N PHE A 283 8.29 11.66 14.14
CA PHE A 283 9.57 11.29 13.53
C PHE A 283 10.77 12.01 14.17
N ASN A 284 10.55 13.20 14.78
CA ASN A 284 11.56 13.96 15.51
C ASN A 284 11.61 13.63 17.02
N ALA A 285 10.69 12.82 17.55
CA ALA A 285 10.69 12.41 18.96
C ALA A 285 12.02 11.80 19.47
N PRO A 286 12.77 10.98 18.68
CA PRO A 286 14.09 10.48 19.06
C PRO A 286 15.13 11.60 19.26
N GLN A 287 15.07 12.66 18.43
CA GLN A 287 15.96 13.81 18.55
C GLN A 287 15.66 14.57 19.84
N PHE A 288 14.40 14.97 20.08
CA PHE A 288 13.98 15.63 21.32
C PHE A 288 14.32 14.81 22.58
N PHE A 289 14.24 13.47 22.51
CA PHE A 289 14.66 12.60 23.61
C PHE A 289 16.18 12.59 23.81
N SER A 290 16.96 12.68 22.74
CA SER A 290 18.43 12.74 22.80
C SER A 290 18.96 14.11 23.27
N GLU A 291 18.30 15.21 22.92
CA GLU A 291 18.68 16.59 23.28
C GLU A 291 18.49 16.91 24.77
N LEU A 292 17.54 16.25 25.45
CA LEU A 292 17.43 16.32 26.91
C LEU A 292 18.73 15.81 27.56
N PRO A 293 19.13 16.29 28.75
CA PRO A 293 20.44 16.04 29.34
C PRO A 293 20.91 14.58 29.27
N PRO A 294 22.21 14.34 28.99
CA PRO A 294 22.75 13.00 28.92
C PRO A 294 22.66 12.34 30.29
N VAL A 295 21.98 11.20 30.34
CA VAL A 295 21.89 10.36 31.52
C VAL A 295 22.62 9.08 31.17
N GLU A 296 23.77 8.85 31.77
CA GLU A 296 24.45 7.54 31.73
C GLU A 296 23.62 6.55 32.52
N ALA A 297 22.58 6.02 31.88
CA ALA A 297 21.44 5.38 32.51
C ALA A 297 21.75 3.98 33.09
N LYS A 298 22.59 3.98 34.13
CA LYS A 298 23.13 2.83 34.86
C LYS A 298 22.14 2.32 35.92
N SER A 299 21.32 3.21 36.51
CA SER A 299 20.22 2.85 37.40
C SER A 299 18.84 3.05 36.76
N GLU A 300 17.83 2.32 37.26
CA GLU A 300 16.44 2.48 36.83
C GLU A 300 15.82 3.82 37.30
N SER A 301 16.32 4.38 38.41
CA SER A 301 15.90 5.71 38.90
C SER A 301 16.23 6.81 37.88
N GLU A 302 17.45 6.78 37.34
CA GLU A 302 17.93 7.69 36.29
C GLU A 302 17.14 7.52 34.98
N ARG A 303 16.88 6.28 34.56
CA ARG A 303 16.04 5.93 33.40
C ARG A 303 14.64 6.53 33.53
N GLN A 304 14.00 6.33 34.68
CA GLN A 304 12.66 6.85 34.97
C GLN A 304 12.65 8.38 35.14
N GLY A 305 13.75 8.98 35.61
CA GLY A 305 13.97 10.42 35.64
C GLY A 305 13.89 11.04 34.24
N LYS A 306 14.70 10.53 33.28
CA LYS A 306 14.68 11.05 31.91
C LYS A 306 13.34 10.83 31.19
N LEU A 307 12.66 9.70 31.44
CA LEU A 307 11.28 9.49 30.94
C LEU A 307 10.27 10.48 31.52
N ARG A 308 10.33 10.77 32.83
CA ARG A 308 9.46 11.77 33.48
C ARG A 308 9.67 13.16 32.88
N ASP A 309 10.91 13.53 32.62
CA ASP A 309 11.22 14.87 32.09
C ASP A 309 10.90 14.98 30.59
N PHE A 310 11.05 13.91 29.79
CA PHE A 310 10.49 13.84 28.43
C PHE A 310 8.95 13.86 28.41
N SER A 311 8.29 13.25 29.41
CA SER A 311 6.83 13.34 29.57
C SER A 311 6.37 14.77 29.86
N LYS A 312 7.12 15.54 30.65
CA LYS A 312 6.88 16.99 30.81
C LYS A 312 7.04 17.74 29.48
N VAL A 313 8.12 17.48 28.73
CA VAL A 313 8.36 18.10 27.41
C VAL A 313 7.16 17.85 26.48
N SER A 314 6.71 16.60 26.37
CA SER A 314 5.54 16.25 25.57
C SER A 314 4.28 16.98 26.05
N LEU A 315 3.91 16.85 27.33
CA LEU A 315 2.67 17.41 27.86
C LEU A 315 2.61 18.94 27.74
N ILE A 316 3.72 19.64 27.99
CA ILE A 316 3.78 21.12 27.89
C ILE A 316 3.80 21.54 26.41
N GLY A 317 4.61 20.90 25.57
CA GLY A 317 4.71 21.24 24.14
C GLY A 317 3.39 21.05 23.39
N PHE A 318 2.76 19.87 23.54
CA PHE A 318 1.44 19.61 22.97
C PHE A 318 0.35 20.46 23.62
N GLY A 319 0.44 20.78 24.92
CA GLY A 319 -0.51 21.67 25.59
C GLY A 319 -0.51 23.11 25.05
N ILE A 320 0.68 23.69 24.85
CA ILE A 320 0.85 25.02 24.23
C ILE A 320 0.31 25.02 22.80
N ALA A 321 0.66 24.00 22.00
CA ALA A 321 0.15 23.86 20.64
C ALA A 321 -1.38 23.76 20.60
N SER A 322 -1.96 22.91 21.46
CA SER A 322 -3.42 22.73 21.57
C SER A 322 -4.16 24.01 21.91
N LEU A 323 -3.60 24.86 22.79
CA LEU A 323 -4.18 26.16 23.11
C LEU A 323 -4.15 27.09 21.89
N GLN A 324 -3.02 27.20 21.18
CA GLN A 324 -2.93 28.04 19.98
C GLN A 324 -3.85 27.53 18.87
N TYR A 325 -3.97 26.22 18.70
CA TYR A 325 -4.88 25.57 17.75
C TYR A 325 -6.34 25.86 18.10
N ALA A 326 -6.74 25.69 19.36
CA ALA A 326 -8.11 25.98 19.79
C ALA A 326 -8.48 27.45 19.54
N MET A 327 -7.58 28.40 19.83
CA MET A 327 -7.79 29.81 19.55
C MET A 327 -8.00 30.08 18.04
N VAL A 328 -7.07 29.66 17.18
CA VAL A 328 -7.18 29.94 15.73
C VAL A 328 -8.36 29.20 15.10
N MET A 329 -8.55 27.93 15.44
CA MET A 329 -9.65 27.10 14.95
C MET A 329 -11.02 27.67 15.33
N CYS A 330 -11.22 28.05 16.59
CA CYS A 330 -12.51 28.60 17.03
C CYS A 330 -12.74 30.02 16.50
N PHE A 331 -11.78 30.94 16.64
CA PHE A 331 -11.99 32.33 16.24
C PHE A 331 -11.95 32.56 14.72
N GLY A 332 -11.18 31.76 13.98
CA GLY A 332 -11.24 31.76 12.50
C GLY A 332 -12.61 31.31 11.99
N PHE A 333 -13.15 30.21 12.52
CA PHE A 333 -14.50 29.74 12.17
C PHE A 333 -15.59 30.70 12.63
N LEU A 334 -15.49 31.28 13.83
CA LEU A 334 -16.43 32.28 14.32
C LEU A 334 -16.40 33.60 13.51
N THR A 335 -15.30 33.92 12.83
CA THR A 335 -15.19 35.13 12.00
C THR A 335 -15.77 34.92 10.59
N PHE A 336 -15.57 33.75 9.97
CA PHE A 336 -15.92 33.53 8.55
C PHE A 336 -16.91 32.37 8.27
N GLY A 337 -17.31 31.59 9.28
CA GLY A 337 -18.24 30.47 9.13
C GLY A 337 -17.80 29.44 8.09
N THR A 338 -18.70 29.06 7.18
CA THR A 338 -18.38 28.15 6.06
C THR A 338 -17.52 28.79 4.97
N SER A 339 -17.26 30.11 5.01
CA SER A 339 -16.42 30.80 4.03
C SER A 339 -14.92 30.75 4.35
N VAL A 340 -14.49 30.05 5.41
CA VAL A 340 -13.06 29.86 5.71
C VAL A 340 -12.36 29.12 4.55
N SER A 341 -11.28 29.71 4.04
CA SER A 341 -10.37 29.11 3.06
C SER A 341 -9.43 28.11 3.74
N GLY A 342 -8.93 27.10 3.01
CA GLY A 342 -7.93 26.15 3.53
C GLY A 342 -6.64 26.79 4.10
N ASN A 343 -6.41 28.07 3.81
CA ASN A 343 -5.47 28.94 4.54
C ASN A 343 -6.24 30.18 5.05
N VAL A 344 -6.54 30.24 6.35
CA VAL A 344 -7.38 31.31 6.94
C VAL A 344 -6.81 32.73 6.75
N LEU A 345 -5.51 32.89 6.50
CA LEU A 345 -4.91 34.20 6.20
C LEU A 345 -5.28 34.76 4.82
N LEU A 346 -5.96 33.97 3.97
CA LEU A 346 -6.56 34.44 2.71
C LEU A 346 -7.96 35.07 2.90
N ASN A 347 -8.63 34.84 4.03
CA ASN A 347 -9.94 35.44 4.31
C ASN A 347 -9.86 36.90 4.79
N TYR A 348 -8.77 37.25 5.47
CA TYR A 348 -8.52 38.61 5.93
C TYR A 348 -8.13 39.52 4.75
N ASP A 349 -8.34 40.83 4.85
CA ASP A 349 -8.08 41.74 3.74
C ASP A 349 -6.57 42.00 3.51
N SER A 350 -6.18 42.43 2.30
CA SER A 350 -4.79 42.84 2.00
C SER A 350 -4.47 44.25 2.54
N SER A 351 -5.48 45.11 2.71
CA SER A 351 -5.35 46.44 3.30
C SER A 351 -5.29 46.44 4.84
N ASP A 352 -5.62 45.33 5.51
CA ASP A 352 -5.51 45.20 6.96
C ASP A 352 -4.04 45.11 7.39
N PRO A 353 -3.48 46.09 8.13
CA PRO A 353 -2.07 46.08 8.51
C PRO A 353 -1.70 44.90 9.42
N TRP A 354 -2.63 44.43 10.25
CA TRP A 354 -2.39 43.29 11.14
C TRP A 354 -2.38 41.97 10.35
N ALA A 355 -3.26 41.83 9.36
CA ALA A 355 -3.26 40.66 8.46
C ALA A 355 -1.98 40.62 7.61
N THR A 356 -1.55 41.78 7.11
CA THR A 356 -0.30 41.94 6.36
C THR A 356 0.92 41.63 7.22
N ALA A 357 0.98 42.09 8.48
CA ALA A 357 2.01 41.68 9.42
C ALA A 357 1.95 40.17 9.75
N ALA A 358 0.76 39.57 9.87
CA ALA A 358 0.61 38.13 10.12
C ALA A 358 1.14 37.28 8.95
N ARG A 359 0.83 37.67 7.71
CA ARG A 359 1.36 37.03 6.49
C ARG A 359 2.89 37.13 6.41
N LEU A 360 3.45 38.30 6.71
CA LEU A 360 4.91 38.49 6.74
C LEU A 360 5.56 37.63 7.82
N ALA A 361 4.99 37.59 9.03
CA ALA A 361 5.49 36.79 10.13
C ALA A 361 5.48 35.29 9.81
N VAL A 362 4.36 34.77 9.29
CA VAL A 362 4.26 33.37 8.83
C VAL A 362 5.24 33.09 7.70
N GLY A 363 5.32 33.98 6.69
CA GLY A 363 6.25 33.83 5.57
C GLY A 363 7.69 33.70 6.04
N ILE A 364 8.15 34.59 6.94
CA ILE A 364 9.48 34.54 7.53
C ILE A 364 9.69 33.25 8.34
N SER A 365 8.69 32.81 9.12
CA SER A 365 8.76 31.55 9.87
C SER A 365 8.96 30.34 8.94
N MET A 366 8.18 30.26 7.85
CA MET A 366 8.28 29.17 6.87
C MET A 366 9.57 29.24 6.04
N LEU A 367 10.10 30.42 5.69
CA LEU A 367 11.39 30.56 4.98
C LEU A 367 12.55 29.89 5.73
N PHE A 368 12.59 30.02 7.06
CA PHE A 368 13.64 29.39 7.89
C PHE A 368 13.31 27.95 8.33
N GLY A 369 12.03 27.54 8.30
CA GLY A 369 11.64 26.14 8.51
C GLY A 369 11.90 25.25 7.28
N TYR A 370 11.68 25.79 6.07
CA TYR A 370 11.72 25.06 4.80
C TYR A 370 12.96 24.17 4.61
N PRO A 371 14.20 24.65 4.85
CA PRO A 371 15.40 23.88 4.50
C PRO A 371 15.56 22.61 5.34
N MET A 372 15.00 22.59 6.56
CA MET A 372 15.03 21.41 7.44
C MET A 372 14.05 20.33 6.96
N GLN A 373 12.80 20.69 6.66
CA GLN A 373 11.81 19.77 6.10
C GLN A 373 12.30 19.23 4.74
N PHE A 374 12.82 20.11 3.89
CA PHE A 374 13.37 19.75 2.58
C PHE A 374 14.60 18.83 2.66
N ALA A 375 15.48 19.02 3.66
CA ALA A 375 16.61 18.13 3.88
C ALA A 375 16.14 16.71 4.21
N GLY A 376 15.09 16.54 5.03
CA GLY A 376 14.49 15.24 5.30
C GLY A 376 14.03 14.51 4.03
N PHE A 377 13.43 15.23 3.07
CA PHE A 377 13.01 14.69 1.79
C PHE A 377 14.21 14.27 0.92
N ARG A 378 15.14 15.21 0.67
CA ARG A 378 16.32 14.97 -0.17
C ARG A 378 17.21 13.87 0.39
N ASP A 379 17.56 13.96 1.66
CA ASP A 379 18.55 13.07 2.28
C ASP A 379 17.95 11.70 2.61
N GLY A 380 16.63 11.62 2.84
CA GLY A 380 15.90 10.35 2.90
C GLY A 380 15.88 9.61 1.55
N LEU A 381 15.70 10.32 0.42
CA LEU A 381 15.84 9.72 -0.92
C LEU A 381 17.27 9.22 -1.18
N LEU A 382 18.29 9.98 -0.77
CA LEU A 382 19.69 9.55 -0.92
C LEU A 382 19.98 8.29 -0.08
N GLU A 383 19.49 8.22 1.16
CA GLU A 383 19.61 7.03 2.02
C GLU A 383 18.87 5.82 1.42
N LEU A 384 17.67 6.03 0.86
CA LEU A 384 16.85 4.99 0.25
C LEU A 384 17.54 4.31 -0.94
N PHE A 385 18.18 5.10 -1.82
CA PHE A 385 18.96 4.59 -2.95
C PHE A 385 20.42 4.25 -2.59
N HIS A 386 20.77 4.29 -1.30
CA HIS A 386 22.11 4.03 -0.75
C HIS A 386 23.22 4.86 -1.42
N ILE A 387 22.91 6.12 -1.74
CA ILE A 387 23.81 7.05 -2.44
C ILE A 387 24.70 7.78 -1.44
N ASP A 388 26.01 7.58 -1.55
CA ASP A 388 27.03 8.24 -0.71
C ASP A 388 26.99 9.79 -0.82
N PRO A 389 27.48 10.52 0.21
CA PRO A 389 27.45 11.99 0.27
C PRO A 389 27.98 12.69 -0.99
N LEU A 390 27.05 13.26 -1.76
CA LEU A 390 27.33 13.74 -3.11
C LEU A 390 28.37 14.90 -3.16
N PRO A 391 29.30 14.89 -4.14
CA PRO A 391 30.15 16.03 -4.45
C PRO A 391 29.35 17.33 -4.67
N PRO A 392 29.90 18.52 -4.39
CA PRO A 392 29.12 19.77 -4.35
C PRO A 392 28.27 20.06 -5.59
N VAL A 393 28.74 19.73 -6.79
CA VAL A 393 27.98 19.87 -8.04
C VAL A 393 26.78 18.92 -8.07
N LYS A 394 26.99 17.62 -7.83
CA LYS A 394 25.91 16.62 -7.80
C LYS A 394 24.90 16.90 -6.68
N HIS A 395 25.36 17.37 -5.52
CA HIS A 395 24.50 17.77 -4.40
C HIS A 395 23.58 18.96 -4.75
N ARG A 396 24.10 19.98 -5.46
CA ARG A 396 23.29 21.09 -5.97
C ARG A 396 22.29 20.63 -7.04
N LEU A 397 22.69 19.73 -7.95
CA LEU A 397 21.79 19.18 -8.97
C LEU A 397 20.62 18.40 -8.34
N VAL A 398 20.90 17.47 -7.41
CA VAL A 398 19.83 16.70 -6.72
C VAL A 398 18.95 17.62 -5.86
N THR A 399 19.54 18.60 -5.16
CA THR A 399 18.78 19.64 -4.44
C THR A 399 17.87 20.43 -5.38
N GLY A 400 18.35 20.80 -6.57
CA GLY A 400 17.58 21.47 -7.61
C GLY A 400 16.41 20.62 -8.10
N SER A 401 16.66 19.37 -8.50
CA SER A 401 15.60 18.45 -8.97
C SER A 401 14.53 18.17 -7.91
N CYS A 402 14.94 17.93 -6.67
CA CYS A 402 14.01 17.71 -5.55
C CYS A 402 13.17 18.97 -5.26
N LEU A 403 13.78 20.16 -5.34
CA LEU A 403 13.07 21.43 -5.13
C LEU A 403 12.09 21.73 -6.27
N LEU A 404 12.50 21.51 -7.52
CA LEU A 404 11.64 21.67 -8.69
C LEU A 404 10.41 20.74 -8.65
N LEU A 405 10.56 19.52 -8.13
CA LEU A 405 9.43 18.60 -7.95
C LEU A 405 8.42 19.12 -6.91
N ALA A 406 8.88 19.52 -5.72
CA ALA A 406 8.01 20.06 -4.67
C ALA A 406 7.33 21.37 -5.11
N VAL A 407 8.08 22.25 -5.77
CA VAL A 407 7.58 23.53 -6.30
C VAL A 407 6.59 23.33 -7.45
N GLY A 408 6.84 22.36 -8.33
CA GLY A 408 5.91 22.01 -9.41
C GLY A 408 4.56 21.57 -8.86
N VAL A 409 4.55 20.70 -7.85
CA VAL A 409 3.33 20.27 -7.15
C VAL A 409 2.65 21.44 -6.44
N ALA A 410 3.39 22.28 -5.70
CA ALA A 410 2.85 23.46 -5.03
C ALA A 410 2.25 24.52 -5.98
N CYS A 411 2.72 24.58 -7.22
CA CYS A 411 2.14 25.43 -8.26
C CYS A 411 0.83 24.89 -8.86
N VAL A 412 0.58 23.58 -8.76
CA VAL A 412 -0.66 22.94 -9.21
C VAL A 412 -1.75 23.03 -8.14
N PHE A 413 -1.42 22.67 -6.89
CA PHE A 413 -2.39 22.68 -5.79
C PHE A 413 -2.68 24.09 -5.27
N ARG A 414 -3.97 24.42 -5.14
CA ARG A 414 -4.45 25.75 -4.73
C ARG A 414 -5.01 25.80 -3.30
N ASP A 415 -5.61 24.71 -2.82
CA ASP A 415 -6.15 24.65 -1.46
C ASP A 415 -5.17 23.97 -0.50
N LEU A 416 -4.76 24.70 0.54
CA LEU A 416 -3.81 24.23 1.55
C LEU A 416 -4.41 23.15 2.47
N GLY A 417 -5.68 23.30 2.84
CA GLY A 417 -6.39 22.39 3.73
C GLY A 417 -6.62 21.02 3.08
N VAL A 418 -6.92 20.97 1.79
CA VAL A 418 -7.01 19.70 1.04
C VAL A 418 -5.66 18.97 1.08
N VAL A 419 -4.54 19.64 0.76
CA VAL A 419 -3.22 18.98 0.78
C VAL A 419 -2.86 18.48 2.18
N GLN A 420 -3.05 19.31 3.21
CA GLN A 420 -2.78 18.93 4.59
C GLN A 420 -3.71 17.83 5.12
N ALA A 421 -4.97 17.75 4.65
CA ALA A 421 -5.87 16.67 5.02
C ALA A 421 -5.46 15.34 4.38
N VAL A 422 -4.95 15.33 3.15
CA VAL A 422 -4.41 14.11 2.50
C VAL A 422 -3.13 13.63 3.20
N GLU A 423 -2.20 14.54 3.49
CA GLU A 423 -0.99 14.28 4.29
C GLU A 423 -1.35 13.70 5.67
N GLY A 424 -2.32 14.31 6.34
CA GLY A 424 -2.86 13.89 7.64
C GLY A 424 -3.50 12.51 7.63
N ALA A 425 -4.32 12.25 6.61
CA ALA A 425 -5.07 11.01 6.43
C ALA A 425 -4.17 9.79 6.18
N LEU A 426 -3.01 9.98 5.56
CA LEU A 426 -2.16 8.87 5.08
C LEU A 426 -0.87 8.72 5.88
N LEU A 427 -0.12 9.81 6.04
CA LEU A 427 1.28 9.79 6.48
C LEU A 427 1.37 10.10 7.97
N ALA A 428 0.75 11.22 8.39
CA ALA A 428 0.67 11.56 9.81
C ALA A 428 -0.12 10.50 10.60
N ALA A 429 -1.23 9.98 10.07
CA ALA A 429 -2.00 8.92 10.72
C ALA A 429 -1.15 7.69 11.08
N PHE A 430 -0.24 7.25 10.19
CA PHE A 430 0.70 6.18 10.48
C PHE A 430 1.71 6.56 11.57
N LEU A 431 2.35 7.73 11.46
CA LEU A 431 3.41 8.17 12.37
C LEU A 431 2.90 8.49 13.78
N VAL A 432 1.69 9.06 13.89
CA VAL A 432 1.02 9.38 15.17
C VAL A 432 0.44 8.12 15.79
N PHE A 433 -0.49 7.44 15.11
CA PHE A 433 -1.35 6.43 15.74
C PHE A 433 -0.80 5.01 15.69
N LEU A 434 -0.02 4.66 14.66
CA LEU A 434 0.42 3.28 14.42
C LEU A 434 1.86 3.02 14.88
N ALA A 435 2.81 3.85 14.42
CA ALA A 435 4.23 3.53 14.52
C ALA A 435 4.73 3.44 15.98
N GLY A 436 4.37 4.41 16.83
CA GLY A 436 4.71 4.39 18.26
C GLY A 436 4.19 3.13 18.98
N PRO A 437 2.88 2.83 18.93
CA PRO A 437 2.30 1.61 19.49
C PRO A 437 2.85 0.29 18.91
N ILE A 438 3.17 0.22 17.62
CA ILE A 438 3.75 -0.98 16.98
C ILE A 438 5.17 -1.24 17.50
N MET A 439 6.06 -0.25 17.42
CA MET A 439 7.42 -0.33 17.98
C MET A 439 7.38 -0.68 19.47
N ALA A 440 6.47 -0.04 20.22
CA ALA A 440 6.27 -0.34 21.63
C ALA A 440 5.81 -1.79 21.85
N LEU A 441 4.88 -2.34 21.07
CA LEU A 441 4.40 -3.73 21.25
C LEU A 441 5.51 -4.77 21.00
N ARG A 442 6.33 -4.59 19.97
CA ARG A 442 7.38 -5.55 19.59
C ARG A 442 8.59 -5.59 20.55
N LEU A 443 8.83 -4.54 21.34
CA LEU A 443 9.96 -4.51 22.29
C LEU A 443 9.86 -5.56 23.42
N PRO A 444 10.97 -6.25 23.78
CA PRO A 444 11.02 -7.17 24.92
C PRO A 444 11.13 -6.48 26.30
N MET A 445 10.37 -5.39 26.53
CA MET A 445 10.18 -4.84 27.88
C MET A 445 9.44 -5.87 28.77
N GLY A 446 9.94 -6.06 30.00
CA GLY A 446 9.47 -7.07 30.96
C GLY A 446 7.99 -7.02 31.33
N ARG A 447 7.51 -8.09 32.00
CA ARG A 447 6.10 -8.44 32.30
C ARG A 447 5.12 -7.25 32.30
N ARG A 448 4.55 -6.96 31.14
CA ARG A 448 3.57 -5.89 30.94
C ARG A 448 2.19 -6.33 31.45
N SER A 449 1.52 -5.43 32.17
CA SER A 449 0.10 -5.62 32.51
C SER A 449 -0.76 -5.83 31.26
N ALA A 450 -1.82 -6.64 31.36
CA ALA A 450 -2.75 -6.89 30.26
C ALA A 450 -3.33 -5.57 29.72
N LEU A 451 -3.67 -4.64 30.61
CA LEU A 451 -4.15 -3.29 30.29
C LEU A 451 -3.18 -2.50 29.39
N THR A 452 -1.86 -2.62 29.60
CA THR A 452 -0.87 -1.94 28.74
C THR A 452 -0.84 -2.52 27.33
N ARG A 453 -0.92 -3.85 27.19
CA ARG A 453 -0.99 -4.51 25.88
C ARG A 453 -2.32 -4.23 25.17
N TRP A 454 -3.42 -4.17 25.91
CA TRP A 454 -4.73 -3.77 25.39
C TRP A 454 -4.70 -2.33 24.86
N ARG A 455 -4.20 -1.36 25.64
CA ARG A 455 -4.06 0.05 25.23
C ARG A 455 -3.34 0.19 23.88
N PHE A 456 -2.16 -0.41 23.71
CA PHE A 456 -1.43 -0.31 22.44
C PHE A 456 -2.19 -0.91 21.25
N ARG A 457 -2.88 -2.05 21.45
CA ARG A 457 -3.73 -2.64 20.40
C ARG A 457 -4.91 -1.75 20.03
N SER A 458 -5.58 -1.16 21.02
CA SER A 458 -6.70 -0.23 20.79
C SER A 458 -6.27 1.01 20.00
N LEU A 459 -5.05 1.52 20.22
CA LEU A 459 -4.52 2.63 19.42
C LEU A 459 -4.21 2.23 17.98
N ILE A 460 -3.67 1.02 17.76
CA ILE A 460 -3.47 0.48 16.40
C ILE A 460 -4.82 0.33 15.70
N VAL A 461 -5.78 -0.37 16.32
CA VAL A 461 -7.13 -0.56 15.74
C VAL A 461 -7.81 0.77 15.43
N LEU A 462 -7.68 1.77 16.30
CA LEU A 462 -8.23 3.11 16.06
C LEU A 462 -7.55 3.80 14.86
N GLY A 463 -6.21 3.80 14.80
CA GLY A 463 -5.47 4.39 13.69
C GLY A 463 -5.77 3.71 12.35
N VAL A 464 -5.91 2.38 12.35
CA VAL A 464 -6.28 1.58 11.17
C VAL A 464 -7.69 1.89 10.70
N ALA A 465 -8.67 1.91 11.61
CA ALA A 465 -10.05 2.23 11.28
C ALA A 465 -10.16 3.67 10.73
N PHE A 466 -9.46 4.62 11.34
CA PHE A 466 -9.40 6.01 10.90
C PHE A 466 -8.80 6.17 9.49
N MET A 467 -7.59 5.65 9.29
CA MET A 467 -6.87 5.73 8.01
C MET A 467 -7.62 4.97 6.89
N GLY A 468 -8.23 3.83 7.22
CA GLY A 468 -8.99 2.98 6.30
C GLY A 468 -10.34 3.57 5.85
N HIS A 469 -10.98 4.41 6.67
CA HIS A 469 -12.15 5.21 6.29
C HIS A 469 -11.74 6.40 5.43
N LEU A 470 -10.75 7.20 5.87
CA LEU A 470 -10.31 8.36 5.09
C LEU A 470 -9.78 7.98 3.69
N LEU A 471 -9.05 6.86 3.57
CA LEU A 471 -8.69 6.31 2.27
C LEU A 471 -9.89 5.93 1.41
N GLN A 472 -10.97 5.42 2.01
CA GLN A 472 -12.19 5.09 1.28
C GLN A 472 -12.91 6.35 0.81
N ASP A 473 -13.15 7.31 1.70
CA ASP A 473 -13.82 8.57 1.37
C ASP A 473 -13.02 9.38 0.33
N MET A 474 -11.69 9.36 0.42
CA MET A 474 -10.81 10.04 -0.54
C MET A 474 -10.77 9.33 -1.90
N VAL A 475 -10.69 8.00 -1.95
CA VAL A 475 -10.78 7.23 -3.21
C VAL A 475 -12.14 7.44 -3.88
N LEU A 476 -13.24 7.37 -3.12
CA LEU A 476 -14.59 7.64 -3.62
C LEU A 476 -14.72 9.08 -4.15
N SER A 477 -14.17 10.06 -3.44
CA SER A 477 -14.18 11.48 -3.85
C SER A 477 -13.37 11.72 -5.13
N LEU A 478 -12.17 11.13 -5.25
CA LEU A 478 -11.33 11.21 -6.45
C LEU A 478 -11.99 10.53 -7.65
N PHE A 479 -12.63 9.37 -7.44
CA PHE A 479 -13.38 8.65 -8.48
C PHE A 479 -14.59 9.45 -8.96
N TRP A 480 -15.37 10.01 -8.04
CA TRP A 480 -16.55 10.83 -8.34
C TRP A 480 -16.19 12.13 -9.07
N TYR A 481 -15.11 12.81 -8.65
CA TYR A 481 -14.61 14.02 -9.30
C TYR A 481 -14.07 13.74 -10.71
N GLY A 482 -13.33 12.64 -10.89
CA GLY A 482 -12.86 12.18 -12.21
C GLY A 482 -14.00 11.81 -13.17
N TRP A 483 -15.06 11.19 -12.65
CA TRP A 483 -16.27 10.85 -13.40
C TRP A 483 -17.05 12.09 -13.85
N LEU A 484 -17.32 13.03 -12.93
CA LEU A 484 -18.04 14.29 -13.22
C LEU A 484 -17.33 15.17 -14.25
N HIS A 485 -16.01 15.34 -14.13
CA HIS A 485 -15.25 16.26 -14.98
C HIS A 485 -14.72 15.64 -16.29
N LYS A 486 -15.04 14.36 -16.59
CA LYS A 486 -14.61 13.61 -17.80
C LYS A 486 -13.09 13.52 -18.04
N ASN A 487 -12.26 13.99 -17.12
CA ASN A 487 -10.79 13.98 -17.21
C ASN A 487 -10.21 12.63 -16.74
N ILE A 488 -10.54 11.57 -17.49
CA ILE A 488 -10.24 10.16 -17.16
C ILE A 488 -8.73 9.89 -16.94
N PHE A 489 -7.85 10.61 -17.65
CA PHE A 489 -6.41 10.29 -17.68
C PHE A 489 -5.55 10.91 -16.57
N THR A 490 -5.98 11.99 -15.90
CA THR A 490 -5.11 12.72 -14.96
C THR A 490 -5.21 12.26 -13.50
N LEU A 491 -6.32 11.61 -13.11
CA LEU A 491 -6.58 11.20 -11.72
C LEU A 491 -6.42 9.69 -11.48
N HIS A 492 -6.39 8.88 -12.53
CA HIS A 492 -6.22 7.43 -12.43
C HIS A 492 -4.94 7.00 -11.67
N PRO A 493 -3.76 7.64 -11.85
CA PRO A 493 -2.56 7.26 -11.11
C PRO A 493 -2.66 7.53 -9.61
N LEU A 494 -3.31 8.63 -9.21
CA LEU A 494 -3.56 8.97 -7.81
C LEU A 494 -4.57 8.00 -7.18
N CYS A 495 -5.67 7.71 -7.88
CA CYS A 495 -6.67 6.76 -7.41
C CYS A 495 -6.09 5.35 -7.23
N TRP A 496 -5.29 4.88 -8.20
CA TRP A 496 -4.55 3.62 -8.10
C TRP A 496 -3.55 3.64 -6.94
N MET A 497 -2.69 4.66 -6.83
CA MET A 497 -1.73 4.80 -5.73
C MET A 497 -2.40 4.79 -4.35
N CYS A 498 -3.60 5.36 -4.21
CA CYS A 498 -4.35 5.34 -2.94
C CYS A 498 -4.96 3.96 -2.66
N CYS A 499 -5.44 3.23 -3.67
CA CYS A 499 -5.85 1.83 -3.51
C CYS A 499 -4.67 0.92 -3.14
N GLU A 500 -3.52 1.08 -3.79
CA GLU A 500 -2.30 0.33 -3.46
C GLU A 500 -1.76 0.69 -2.07
N LEU A 501 -1.77 1.96 -1.66
CA LEU A 501 -1.46 2.33 -0.27
C LEU A 501 -2.46 1.72 0.70
N ARG A 502 -3.77 1.70 0.40
CA ARG A 502 -4.80 1.09 1.25
C ARG A 502 -4.59 -0.41 1.40
N LEU A 503 -4.27 -1.11 0.31
CA LEU A 503 -3.95 -2.53 0.32
C LEU A 503 -2.64 -2.80 1.07
N ALA A 504 -1.55 -2.13 0.71
CA ALA A 504 -0.24 -2.31 1.32
C ALA A 504 -0.25 -1.97 2.82
N LEU A 505 -0.88 -0.87 3.24
CA LEU A 505 -0.99 -0.52 4.65
C LEU A 505 -1.93 -1.44 5.42
N ASN A 506 -3.03 -1.94 4.82
CA ASN A 506 -3.86 -2.96 5.47
C ASN A 506 -3.10 -4.29 5.64
N VAL A 507 -2.35 -4.73 4.63
CA VAL A 507 -1.51 -5.95 4.72
C VAL A 507 -0.41 -5.77 5.78
N VAL A 508 0.35 -4.66 5.72
CA VAL A 508 1.35 -4.28 6.72
C VAL A 508 0.75 -4.23 8.13
N VAL A 509 -0.45 -3.68 8.29
CA VAL A 509 -1.16 -3.63 9.58
C VAL A 509 -1.51 -5.02 10.08
N LEU A 510 -2.01 -5.89 9.22
CA LEU A 510 -2.36 -7.27 9.57
C LEU A 510 -1.10 -8.05 10.00
N GLU A 511 -0.04 -8.03 9.18
CA GLU A 511 1.27 -8.63 9.51
C GLU A 511 1.88 -8.06 10.80
N LEU A 512 1.66 -6.77 11.09
CA LEU A 512 2.20 -6.13 12.30
C LEU A 512 1.38 -6.44 13.56
N ALA A 513 0.05 -6.62 13.44
CA ALA A 513 -0.87 -6.87 14.54
C ALA A 513 -0.96 -8.34 14.99
N ASP A 514 -0.73 -9.29 14.08
CA ASP A 514 -1.04 -10.71 14.30
C ASP A 514 -0.29 -11.47 15.43
N PRO A 515 0.98 -11.18 15.81
CA PRO A 515 1.77 -12.07 16.69
C PRO A 515 1.22 -12.36 18.11
N TYR A 516 0.11 -11.74 18.52
CA TYR A 516 -0.42 -11.86 19.86
C TYR A 516 -1.95 -12.00 19.97
N GLY A 517 -2.66 -12.30 18.87
CA GLY A 517 -4.09 -12.62 18.87
C GLY A 517 -5.01 -11.48 19.32
N VAL A 518 -5.55 -10.72 18.36
CA VAL A 518 -6.69 -9.81 18.55
C VAL A 518 -7.93 -10.49 17.97
N PRO A 519 -9.03 -10.68 18.72
CA PRO A 519 -10.26 -11.23 18.15
C PRO A 519 -10.93 -10.20 17.22
N MET A 520 -10.66 -10.30 15.92
CA MET A 520 -11.08 -9.31 14.90
C MET A 520 -12.55 -9.46 14.44
N ASN A 521 -13.29 -10.41 15.02
CA ASN A 521 -14.61 -10.88 14.54
C ASN A 521 -15.71 -9.80 14.42
N GLY A 522 -15.53 -8.61 15.02
CA GLY A 522 -16.44 -7.47 14.85
C GLY A 522 -16.07 -6.51 13.71
N LEU A 523 -14.78 -6.44 13.33
CA LEU A 523 -14.28 -5.46 12.35
C LEU A 523 -14.47 -5.92 10.90
N SER A 524 -14.40 -7.23 10.63
CA SER A 524 -14.66 -7.79 9.29
C SER A 524 -16.09 -7.52 8.83
N SER A 525 -17.08 -7.68 9.70
CA SER A 525 -18.49 -7.38 9.43
C SER A 525 -18.71 -5.89 9.12
N TRP A 526 -18.09 -5.00 9.89
CA TRP A 526 -18.14 -3.55 9.65
C TRP A 526 -17.48 -3.15 8.33
N ALA A 527 -16.31 -3.72 8.03
CA ALA A 527 -15.59 -3.47 6.79
C ALA A 527 -16.39 -3.92 5.55
N LEU A 528 -16.98 -5.13 5.57
CA LEU A 528 -17.80 -5.65 4.48
C LEU A 528 -19.08 -4.83 4.25
N THR A 529 -19.73 -4.35 5.32
CA THR A 529 -20.95 -3.55 5.22
C THR A 529 -20.72 -2.20 4.52
N MET A 530 -19.52 -1.63 4.65
CA MET A 530 -19.12 -0.37 4.00
C MET A 530 -18.75 -0.51 2.51
N MET A 531 -18.79 -1.70 1.90
CA MET A 531 -18.32 -1.91 0.52
C MET A 531 -19.41 -1.77 -0.58
N CYS A 532 -20.66 -1.49 -0.21
CA CYS A 532 -21.77 -1.44 -1.17
C CYS A 532 -22.66 -0.21 -0.97
N PRO A 533 -22.66 0.78 -1.90
CA PRO A 533 -23.64 1.86 -1.87
C PRO A 533 -25.02 1.31 -2.26
N ALA A 534 -26.02 1.51 -1.40
CA ALA A 534 -27.40 1.16 -1.71
C ALA A 534 -27.86 1.92 -2.96
N ARG A 535 -28.39 1.21 -3.95
CA ARG A 535 -28.78 1.77 -5.24
C ARG A 535 -30.22 2.28 -5.16
N ASP A 536 -30.40 3.48 -4.61
CA ASP A 536 -31.70 4.15 -4.56
C ASP A 536 -32.31 4.26 -5.98
N GLY A 537 -33.60 3.97 -6.07
CA GLY A 537 -34.28 3.71 -7.33
C GLY A 537 -35.14 4.85 -7.84
N GLY A 538 -35.19 4.98 -9.17
CA GLY A 538 -36.22 5.71 -9.90
C GLY A 538 -35.72 6.35 -11.20
N PRO A 539 -36.62 6.87 -12.05
CA PRO A 539 -38.04 6.54 -12.19
C PRO A 539 -38.31 5.73 -13.49
N GLU A 540 -39.36 4.92 -13.53
CA GLU A 540 -39.85 4.36 -14.80
C GLU A 540 -40.79 5.33 -15.51
N GLU A 541 -40.53 5.63 -16.79
CA GLU A 541 -41.53 6.23 -17.66
C GLU A 541 -41.28 5.86 -19.15
N GLY A 542 -42.29 5.29 -19.83
CA GLY A 542 -42.42 5.39 -21.29
C GLY A 542 -42.49 4.11 -22.13
N ARG A 543 -43.74 3.77 -22.53
CA ARG A 543 -44.15 2.96 -23.71
C ARG A 543 -43.96 1.42 -23.63
N GLY A 544 -44.85 0.60 -24.17
CA GLY A 544 -46.20 0.90 -24.70
C GLY A 544 -46.76 -0.11 -25.73
N ARG A 545 -47.79 -0.86 -25.33
CA ARG A 545 -48.83 -1.60 -26.12
C ARG A 545 -48.48 -2.36 -27.41
N ARG A 546 -48.80 -3.66 -27.40
CA ARG A 546 -49.78 -4.33 -28.29
C ARG A 546 -50.21 -5.65 -27.60
N ASP A 547 -51.45 -5.79 -27.12
CA ASP A 547 -52.70 -6.21 -27.80
C ASP A 547 -52.87 -7.75 -27.72
N MET A 548 -53.81 -8.25 -26.88
CA MET A 548 -55.16 -8.77 -27.28
C MET A 548 -55.07 -10.03 -28.17
N ILE A 549 -55.38 -11.27 -27.74
CA ILE A 549 -56.65 -11.90 -27.26
C ILE A 549 -56.28 -13.38 -26.86
N SER A 550 -56.96 -14.22 -26.06
CA SER A 550 -58.33 -14.36 -25.51
C SER A 550 -58.37 -14.97 -24.09
N ALA A 551 -59.55 -14.99 -23.45
CA ALA A 551 -59.98 -15.98 -22.43
C ALA A 551 -61.22 -16.75 -22.97
N PRO A 552 -61.79 -17.81 -22.33
CA PRO A 552 -62.55 -17.64 -21.07
C PRO A 552 -62.78 -18.89 -20.14
N GLN A 553 -63.45 -18.66 -18.99
CA GLN A 553 -64.32 -19.60 -18.21
C GLN A 553 -63.68 -20.81 -17.45
N VAL A 554 -64.22 -21.38 -16.35
CA VAL A 554 -65.22 -20.96 -15.32
C VAL A 554 -65.09 -21.81 -14.00
N VAL A 555 -65.39 -21.19 -12.84
CA VAL A 555 -65.87 -21.68 -11.51
C VAL A 555 -65.66 -23.17 -11.04
N SER A 556 -64.77 -23.36 -10.04
CA SER A 556 -64.97 -23.88 -8.65
C SER A 556 -65.63 -25.29 -8.38
N PRO A 557 -65.75 -25.85 -7.12
CA PRO A 557 -65.41 -27.26 -6.82
C PRO A 557 -66.58 -28.12 -6.24
N PRO A 558 -66.40 -29.40 -5.76
CA PRO A 558 -66.07 -29.66 -4.33
C PRO A 558 -65.47 -31.06 -3.88
N ALA A 559 -64.79 -31.06 -2.71
CA ALA A 559 -64.87 -32.00 -1.54
C ALA A 559 -64.65 -33.56 -1.55
N MET A 560 -64.21 -34.08 -0.37
CA MET A 560 -64.24 -35.49 0.14
C MET A 560 -63.31 -36.53 -0.59
N ALA A 561 -62.90 -37.71 -0.06
CA ALA A 561 -62.67 -38.32 1.28
C ALA A 561 -62.13 -39.78 1.05
N ALA A 562 -61.52 -40.58 1.97
CA ALA A 562 -60.75 -40.44 3.23
C ALA A 562 -60.27 -41.88 3.68
N LYS A 563 -59.58 -42.01 4.85
CA LYS A 563 -59.14 -43.25 5.58
C LYS A 563 -57.69 -43.76 5.33
N ARG A 564 -56.98 -44.45 6.27
CA ARG A 564 -57.01 -44.54 7.76
C ARG A 564 -55.75 -45.29 8.29
N LEU A 565 -55.07 -44.71 9.30
CA LEU A 565 -54.45 -45.35 10.50
C LEU A 565 -53.43 -46.51 10.36
N PRO A 566 -52.71 -46.90 11.44
CA PRO A 566 -52.43 -46.24 12.73
C PRO A 566 -50.94 -45.77 12.72
N PHE A 567 -50.04 -45.80 13.72
CA PHE A 567 -49.95 -45.91 15.21
C PHE A 567 -48.53 -45.34 15.59
N ARG A 568 -48.08 -45.07 16.83
CA ARG A 568 -48.64 -45.00 18.20
C ARG A 568 -47.73 -44.08 19.03
N THR A 569 -48.27 -43.43 20.07
CA THR A 569 -47.50 -42.74 21.14
C THR A 569 -47.99 -43.16 22.52
N PRO A 570 -47.24 -42.83 23.58
CA PRO A 570 -47.68 -41.82 24.59
C PRO A 570 -46.70 -40.63 24.64
N GLY A 571 -46.98 -39.44 25.19
CA GLY A 571 -47.97 -39.01 26.21
C GLY A 571 -47.22 -38.61 27.50
N LEU A 572 -47.47 -37.52 28.24
CA LEU A 572 -48.50 -36.45 28.28
C LEU A 572 -47.76 -35.07 28.45
N ALA A 573 -48.27 -33.84 28.33
CA ALA A 573 -49.55 -33.15 28.62
C ALA A 573 -49.90 -33.04 30.14
N ALA A 574 -50.47 -31.95 30.71
CA ALA A 574 -50.58 -30.53 30.33
C ALA A 574 -51.13 -29.68 31.52
N SER A 575 -51.03 -28.33 31.45
CA SER A 575 -51.72 -27.32 32.32
C SER A 575 -51.22 -27.17 33.79
N SER A 576 -51.56 -26.14 34.61
CA SER A 576 -52.53 -25.03 34.43
C SER A 576 -52.21 -23.69 35.19
N LYS A 577 -52.83 -22.61 34.69
CA LYS A 577 -53.16 -21.25 35.21
C LYS A 577 -52.75 -20.75 36.64
N ARG A 578 -52.24 -19.50 36.64
CA ARG A 578 -52.41 -18.36 37.61
C ARG A 578 -51.77 -18.40 39.02
N ARG A 579 -50.83 -17.46 39.28
CA ARG A 579 -51.04 -16.27 40.15
C ARG A 579 -49.89 -15.23 40.04
N PHE A 580 -50.14 -14.02 40.52
CA PHE A 580 -49.16 -12.93 40.71
C PHE A 580 -48.32 -13.16 41.98
N ALA A 581 -47.01 -12.83 41.94
CA ALA A 581 -46.22 -12.13 42.99
C ALA A 581 -44.73 -12.52 42.97
N GLY A 582 -43.87 -11.62 43.50
CA GLY A 582 -42.56 -11.97 44.05
C GLY A 582 -41.36 -11.87 43.10
N ARG A 583 -40.28 -11.22 43.58
CA ARG A 583 -38.94 -11.28 42.98
C ARG A 583 -38.20 -12.51 43.52
N ASN A 584 -37.39 -13.17 42.70
CA ASN A 584 -35.97 -13.46 42.99
C ASN A 584 -35.28 -14.13 41.78
N MET A 585 -33.95 -14.03 41.71
CA MET A 585 -33.13 -14.59 40.64
C MET A 585 -32.48 -15.93 41.06
N SER A 586 -32.41 -16.87 40.13
CA SER A 586 -31.52 -18.04 40.15
C SER A 586 -31.18 -18.46 38.70
N PRO A 587 -30.07 -19.20 38.45
CA PRO A 587 -29.43 -19.20 37.13
C PRO A 587 -29.92 -20.27 36.14
N LEU A 588 -29.67 -20.03 34.84
CA LEU A 588 -29.89 -20.97 33.74
C LEU A 588 -28.73 -21.99 33.56
N PRO A 589 -28.97 -23.17 32.96
CA PRO A 589 -28.08 -24.32 33.06
C PRO A 589 -26.92 -24.35 32.04
N VAL A 590 -25.81 -24.97 32.45
CA VAL A 590 -24.51 -25.02 31.74
C VAL A 590 -24.49 -25.95 30.50
N THR A 591 -25.53 -26.76 30.29
CA THR A 591 -25.48 -27.98 29.46
C THR A 591 -25.18 -27.77 27.97
N VAL A 592 -25.59 -26.64 27.37
CA VAL A 592 -25.38 -26.35 25.94
C VAL A 592 -23.89 -26.14 25.62
N THR A 593 -23.16 -25.51 26.56
CA THR A 593 -21.74 -25.17 26.40
C THR A 593 -20.84 -26.40 26.19
N ALA A 594 -21.16 -27.53 26.84
CA ALA A 594 -20.34 -28.74 26.82
C ALA A 594 -20.35 -29.44 25.45
N ALA A 595 -21.49 -29.48 24.76
CA ALA A 595 -21.60 -30.09 23.43
C ALA A 595 -20.83 -29.30 22.36
N LEU A 596 -20.91 -27.96 22.43
CA LEU A 596 -20.15 -27.06 21.55
C LEU A 596 -18.64 -27.11 21.84
N LEU A 597 -18.24 -27.21 23.12
CA LEU A 597 -16.83 -27.40 23.49
C LEU A 597 -16.28 -28.75 23.00
N SER A 598 -17.03 -29.85 23.16
CA SER A 598 -16.60 -31.18 22.70
C SER A 598 -16.38 -31.25 21.19
N THR A 599 -17.30 -30.68 20.40
CA THR A 599 -17.21 -30.63 18.93
C THR A 599 -16.13 -29.65 18.44
N ALA A 600 -15.93 -28.51 19.12
CA ALA A 600 -14.82 -27.61 18.83
C ALA A 600 -13.45 -28.23 19.17
N VAL A 601 -13.32 -28.96 20.27
CA VAL A 601 -12.08 -29.65 20.67
C VAL A 601 -11.72 -30.78 19.71
N THR A 602 -12.70 -31.57 19.23
CA THR A 602 -12.45 -32.60 18.21
C THR A 602 -12.01 -32.01 16.88
N ARG A 603 -12.66 -30.94 16.38
CA ARG A 603 -12.18 -30.23 15.17
C ARG A 603 -10.76 -29.68 15.35
N ARG A 604 -10.44 -29.11 16.51
CA ARG A 604 -9.11 -28.56 16.83
C ARG A 604 -8.01 -29.64 16.95
N ALA A 605 -8.37 -30.87 17.31
CA ALA A 605 -7.47 -32.02 17.37
C ALA A 605 -7.19 -32.66 15.98
N VAL A 606 -8.03 -32.38 14.98
CA VAL A 606 -7.81 -32.80 13.58
C VAL A 606 -7.01 -31.76 12.80
N ALA A 607 -7.30 -30.46 13.00
CA ALA A 607 -6.60 -29.36 12.32
C ALA A 607 -5.07 -29.38 12.56
N THR A 608 -4.63 -29.73 13.77
CA THR A 608 -3.22 -29.73 14.19
C THR A 608 -2.30 -30.77 13.52
N LYS A 609 -2.76 -31.46 12.46
CA LYS A 609 -1.96 -32.46 11.72
C LYS A 609 -1.95 -32.32 10.19
N ARG A 610 -2.71 -31.41 9.58
CA ARG A 610 -2.79 -31.33 8.10
C ARG A 610 -1.59 -30.64 7.45
N ILE A 611 -1.12 -29.51 7.98
CA ILE A 611 -0.02 -28.74 7.38
C ILE A 611 1.29 -29.53 7.19
N PRO A 612 1.78 -30.36 8.15
CA PRO A 612 2.95 -31.20 7.93
C PRO A 612 2.80 -32.27 6.82
N GLY A 613 1.57 -32.60 6.42
CA GLY A 613 1.29 -33.41 5.24
C GLY A 613 1.36 -32.60 3.95
N LEU A 614 0.82 -31.38 3.96
CA LEU A 614 0.83 -30.47 2.80
C LEU A 614 2.24 -29.93 2.50
N LEU A 615 3.02 -29.56 3.53
CA LEU A 615 4.44 -29.20 3.40
C LEU A 615 5.26 -30.31 2.73
N ARG A 616 4.96 -31.59 3.05
CA ARG A 616 5.59 -32.74 2.41
C ARG A 616 5.30 -32.79 0.91
N ARG A 617 4.06 -32.52 0.49
CA ARG A 617 3.70 -32.45 -0.94
C ARG A 617 4.39 -31.31 -1.68
N ILE A 618 4.58 -30.16 -1.03
CA ILE A 618 5.40 -29.08 -1.61
C ILE A 618 6.84 -29.53 -1.78
N ALA A 619 7.44 -30.17 -0.75
CA ALA A 619 8.81 -30.69 -0.81
C ALA A 619 9.00 -31.81 -1.85
N GLU A 620 8.03 -32.71 -2.01
CA GLU A 620 7.99 -33.75 -3.06
C GLU A 620 7.96 -33.18 -4.48
N CYS A 621 7.54 -31.93 -4.66
CA CYS A 621 7.58 -31.19 -5.94
C CYS A 621 8.74 -30.18 -6.01
N SER A 622 9.58 -30.11 -4.98
CA SER A 622 10.57 -29.04 -4.76
C SER A 622 11.94 -29.58 -4.32
N ASP A 623 12.33 -30.75 -4.81
CA ASP A 623 13.59 -31.42 -4.46
C ASP A 623 14.82 -30.82 -5.15
N GLY A 624 14.65 -30.29 -6.37
CA GLY A 624 15.71 -29.78 -7.24
C GLY A 624 16.51 -28.58 -6.70
N PHE A 625 16.13 -27.96 -5.58
CA PHE A 625 16.93 -26.89 -4.95
C PHE A 625 18.37 -27.30 -4.64
N ALA A 626 18.61 -28.58 -4.32
CA ALA A 626 19.95 -29.12 -4.07
C ALA A 626 20.84 -29.22 -5.33
N LEU A 627 20.28 -28.99 -6.52
CA LEU A 627 20.97 -28.99 -7.80
C LEU A 627 21.46 -27.60 -8.22
N LEU A 628 20.77 -26.53 -7.79
CA LEU A 628 21.07 -25.15 -8.22
C LEU A 628 22.57 -24.76 -8.01
N PRO A 629 23.25 -25.13 -6.89
CA PRO A 629 24.67 -24.82 -6.71
C PRO A 629 25.63 -25.67 -7.57
N LYS A 630 25.12 -26.74 -8.21
CA LYS A 630 25.88 -27.62 -9.11
C LYS A 630 25.69 -27.27 -10.59
N ALA A 631 24.65 -26.50 -10.91
CA ALA A 631 24.27 -26.19 -12.28
C ALA A 631 25.07 -24.99 -12.84
N ARG A 632 25.41 -25.07 -14.12
CA ARG A 632 26.08 -24.00 -14.87
C ARG A 632 25.03 -23.08 -15.51
N PRO A 633 25.10 -21.74 -15.32
CA PRO A 633 24.30 -20.78 -16.06
C PRO A 633 24.31 -21.03 -17.57
N PHE A 634 23.15 -21.34 -18.15
CA PHE A 634 22.97 -21.33 -19.60
C PHE A 634 22.72 -19.90 -20.05
N ARG A 635 23.53 -19.43 -21.00
CA ARG A 635 23.63 -18.03 -21.39
C ARG A 635 23.49 -17.84 -22.89
N VAL A 636 22.78 -16.79 -23.27
CA VAL A 636 22.52 -16.41 -24.66
C VAL A 636 22.69 -14.90 -24.77
N ALA A 637 23.58 -14.45 -25.67
CA ALA A 637 23.97 -13.04 -25.78
C ALA A 637 24.32 -12.39 -24.41
N GLY A 638 25.07 -13.12 -23.57
CA GLY A 638 25.49 -12.70 -22.22
C GLY A 638 24.43 -12.77 -21.11
N LYS A 639 23.14 -12.94 -21.45
CA LYS A 639 22.06 -13.08 -20.46
C LYS A 639 21.96 -14.52 -19.98
N SER A 640 21.86 -14.76 -18.68
CA SER A 640 21.55 -16.08 -18.11
C SER A 640 20.05 -16.36 -18.27
N LEU A 641 19.70 -17.43 -18.99
CA LEU A 641 18.31 -17.82 -19.30
C LEU A 641 17.92 -19.19 -18.72
N GLY A 642 18.89 -20.02 -18.34
CA GLY A 642 18.65 -21.35 -17.77
C GLY A 642 19.79 -21.85 -16.88
N LEU A 643 19.73 -23.11 -16.46
CA LEU A 643 20.65 -23.79 -15.55
C LEU A 643 20.88 -25.24 -16.00
N VAL A 644 22.06 -25.50 -16.56
CA VAL A 644 22.44 -26.81 -17.15
C VAL A 644 23.24 -27.64 -16.13
N LEU A 645 22.86 -28.90 -15.92
CA LEU A 645 23.58 -29.82 -15.03
C LEU A 645 24.92 -30.28 -15.66
N PRO A 646 25.93 -30.69 -14.87
CA PRO A 646 27.24 -31.11 -15.40
C PRO A 646 27.17 -32.21 -16.48
N GLN A 647 26.28 -33.18 -16.32
CA GLN A 647 26.02 -34.26 -17.29
C GLN A 647 25.35 -33.76 -18.58
N ALA A 648 24.50 -32.73 -18.51
CA ALA A 648 23.95 -32.08 -19.69
C ALA A 648 25.00 -31.21 -20.40
N ALA A 649 25.85 -30.50 -19.63
CA ALA A 649 26.94 -29.69 -20.16
C ALA A 649 27.99 -30.51 -20.93
N SER A 650 28.31 -31.74 -20.48
CA SER A 650 29.26 -32.60 -21.20
C SER A 650 28.72 -33.12 -22.54
N GLN A 651 27.40 -33.31 -22.69
CA GLN A 651 26.79 -33.58 -23.99
C GLN A 651 26.84 -32.35 -24.91
N LEU A 652 26.54 -31.16 -24.38
CA LEU A 652 26.63 -29.90 -25.15
C LEU A 652 28.07 -29.58 -25.60
N GLN A 653 29.09 -29.99 -24.82
CA GLN A 653 30.50 -29.81 -25.15
C GLN A 653 30.92 -30.52 -26.45
N ARG A 654 30.16 -31.52 -26.90
CA ARG A 654 30.36 -32.21 -28.19
C ARG A 654 30.09 -31.33 -29.40
N PHE A 655 29.45 -30.17 -29.22
CA PHE A 655 29.00 -29.26 -30.27
C PHE A 655 29.67 -27.86 -30.18
N PRO A 656 31.02 -27.77 -30.26
CA PRO A 656 31.77 -26.51 -30.03
C PRO A 656 31.54 -25.41 -31.08
N LYS A 657 30.79 -25.70 -32.16
CA LYS A 657 30.30 -24.68 -33.12
C LYS A 657 29.01 -24.00 -32.66
N VAL A 658 28.30 -24.58 -31.69
CA VAL A 658 27.00 -24.12 -31.18
C VAL A 658 27.12 -23.63 -29.74
N PHE A 659 27.88 -24.35 -28.89
CA PHE A 659 28.03 -24.04 -27.46
C PHE A 659 29.48 -23.91 -27.04
N GLU A 660 29.77 -22.92 -26.18
CA GLU A 660 31.00 -22.87 -25.37
C GLU A 660 30.69 -23.38 -23.97
N VAL A 661 31.34 -24.46 -23.55
CA VAL A 661 31.15 -25.06 -22.22
C VAL A 661 32.38 -24.77 -21.36
N SER A 662 32.22 -23.84 -20.42
CA SER A 662 33.23 -23.52 -19.40
C SER A 662 32.87 -24.19 -18.07
N ASP A 663 33.75 -24.12 -17.07
CA ASP A 663 33.41 -24.55 -15.70
C ASP A 663 32.37 -23.64 -15.02
N THR A 664 32.15 -22.44 -15.56
CA THR A 664 31.32 -21.38 -14.96
C THR A 664 30.02 -21.08 -15.71
N SER A 665 29.87 -21.55 -16.95
CA SER A 665 28.70 -21.30 -17.80
C SER A 665 28.64 -22.25 -19.00
N VAL A 666 27.48 -22.27 -19.66
CA VAL A 666 27.31 -22.75 -21.03
C VAL A 666 26.82 -21.57 -21.86
N GLU A 667 27.64 -21.04 -22.77
CA GLU A 667 27.26 -19.95 -23.68
C GLU A 667 26.75 -20.53 -25.02
N LEU A 668 25.68 -19.98 -25.57
CA LEU A 668 25.27 -20.22 -26.96
C LEU A 668 26.06 -19.28 -27.90
N LEU A 669 26.89 -19.87 -28.76
CA LEU A 669 27.72 -19.17 -29.76
C LEU A 669 27.00 -18.95 -31.09
N ALA A 670 26.13 -19.89 -31.49
CA ALA A 670 25.44 -19.84 -32.78
C ALA A 670 24.27 -18.85 -32.77
N GLY A 671 23.97 -18.28 -33.94
CA GLY A 671 22.76 -17.50 -34.20
C GLY A 671 22.78 -16.04 -33.68
N THR A 672 22.56 -15.10 -34.60
CA THR A 672 22.43 -13.66 -34.28
C THR A 672 21.00 -13.25 -33.98
N SER A 673 20.02 -13.95 -34.55
CA SER A 673 18.58 -13.72 -34.38
C SER A 673 17.95 -14.77 -33.43
N VAL A 674 16.62 -14.77 -33.28
CA VAL A 674 15.91 -15.81 -32.50
C VAL A 674 15.87 -17.11 -33.31
N GLU A 675 15.50 -17.00 -34.58
CA GLU A 675 15.29 -18.10 -35.53
C GLU A 675 16.59 -18.87 -35.76
N THR A 676 17.67 -18.17 -36.08
CA THR A 676 19.00 -18.77 -36.31
C THR A 676 19.63 -19.40 -35.06
N ARG A 677 19.11 -19.10 -33.86
CA ARG A 677 19.45 -19.81 -32.62
C ARG A 677 18.59 -21.06 -32.43
N SER A 678 17.28 -20.93 -32.64
CA SER A 678 16.33 -22.05 -32.58
C SER A 678 16.75 -23.16 -33.54
N GLU A 679 17.09 -22.84 -34.78
CA GLU A 679 17.60 -23.79 -35.80
C GLU A 679 18.88 -24.50 -35.33
N ALA A 680 19.87 -23.73 -34.85
CA ALA A 680 21.16 -24.27 -34.43
C ALA A 680 21.07 -25.16 -33.18
N VAL A 681 20.14 -24.86 -32.26
CA VAL A 681 19.88 -25.69 -31.07
C VAL A 681 18.98 -26.88 -31.39
N ALA A 682 17.98 -26.72 -32.26
CA ALA A 682 17.11 -27.81 -32.70
C ALA A 682 17.90 -28.94 -33.37
N ALA A 683 18.85 -28.63 -34.25
CA ALA A 683 19.72 -29.62 -34.88
C ALA A 683 20.56 -30.42 -33.85
N VAL A 684 21.02 -29.77 -32.77
CA VAL A 684 21.74 -30.45 -31.68
C VAL A 684 20.80 -31.32 -30.85
N LEU A 685 19.59 -30.85 -30.57
CA LEU A 685 18.57 -31.62 -29.84
C LEU A 685 18.10 -32.85 -30.62
N GLN A 686 17.90 -32.72 -31.93
CA GLN A 686 17.57 -33.83 -32.83
C GLN A 686 18.69 -34.88 -32.82
N GLN A 687 19.96 -34.50 -32.99
CA GLN A 687 21.06 -35.47 -32.91
C GLN A 687 21.15 -36.14 -31.53
N LEU A 688 20.98 -35.40 -30.43
CA LEU A 688 20.99 -35.97 -29.07
C LEU A 688 19.79 -36.89 -28.78
N GLN A 689 18.68 -36.72 -29.51
CA GLN A 689 17.52 -37.61 -29.49
C GLN A 689 17.76 -38.88 -30.32
N GLU A 690 18.24 -38.75 -31.56
CA GLU A 690 18.55 -39.85 -32.47
C GLU A 690 19.61 -40.81 -31.90
N GLU A 691 20.60 -40.27 -31.20
CA GLU A 691 21.64 -41.04 -30.50
C GLU A 691 21.16 -41.66 -29.17
N ASP A 692 19.95 -41.35 -28.71
CA ASP A 692 19.44 -41.67 -27.36
C ASP A 692 20.37 -41.19 -26.22
N ALA A 693 21.14 -40.13 -26.47
CA ALA A 693 22.21 -39.64 -25.60
C ALA A 693 21.71 -38.85 -24.38
N VAL A 694 20.47 -38.37 -24.42
CA VAL A 694 19.80 -37.63 -23.35
C VAL A 694 18.37 -38.20 -23.15
N PRO A 695 18.13 -39.06 -22.16
CA PRO A 695 16.88 -39.81 -22.02
C PRO A 695 15.57 -38.99 -21.96
N MET A 696 15.61 -37.72 -21.53
CA MET A 696 14.40 -36.88 -21.50
C MET A 696 13.90 -36.48 -22.89
N LEU A 697 14.77 -36.45 -23.92
CA LEU A 697 14.40 -36.11 -25.29
C LEU A 697 13.57 -37.21 -25.98
N ARG A 698 13.43 -38.38 -25.35
CA ARG A 698 12.40 -39.38 -25.70
C ARG A 698 10.98 -38.86 -25.52
N GLY A 699 10.78 -37.87 -24.64
CA GLY A 699 9.48 -37.24 -24.34
C GLY A 699 9.09 -36.09 -25.29
N TRP A 700 9.58 -36.14 -26.52
CA TRP A 700 9.38 -35.16 -27.61
C TRP A 700 7.91 -35.01 -28.00
N ARG A 701 7.50 -33.80 -28.41
CA ARG A 701 6.09 -33.43 -28.65
C ARG A 701 5.86 -32.57 -29.89
N ASP A 702 6.92 -32.14 -30.56
CA ASP A 702 6.88 -31.16 -31.65
C ASP A 702 6.22 -29.84 -31.20
N GLU A 703 6.59 -29.38 -30.00
CA GLU A 703 5.96 -28.26 -29.31
C GLU A 703 6.98 -27.14 -29.00
N ALA A 704 6.78 -25.99 -29.63
CA ALA A 704 7.64 -24.82 -29.55
C ALA A 704 7.61 -24.14 -28.17
N TRP A 705 8.72 -24.23 -27.43
CA TRP A 705 8.85 -23.72 -26.06
C TRP A 705 9.80 -22.49 -25.98
N PRO A 706 9.32 -21.32 -25.50
CA PRO A 706 10.06 -20.07 -25.59
C PRO A 706 11.12 -19.90 -24.47
N VAL A 707 12.39 -19.73 -24.83
CA VAL A 707 13.48 -19.52 -23.87
C VAL A 707 13.60 -18.03 -23.48
N LYS A 708 13.05 -17.66 -22.33
CA LYS A 708 13.01 -16.29 -21.80
C LYS A 708 13.39 -16.20 -20.31
N ALA A 709 14.05 -15.11 -19.91
CA ALA A 709 14.52 -14.90 -18.53
C ALA A 709 13.39 -14.67 -17.49
N SER A 710 12.22 -14.21 -17.96
CA SER A 710 11.05 -13.92 -17.14
C SER A 710 9.81 -13.82 -18.04
N PHE A 711 8.61 -14.05 -17.50
CA PHE A 711 7.38 -14.20 -18.29
C PHE A 711 7.14 -13.14 -19.39
N HIS A 712 7.33 -11.85 -19.07
CA HIS A 712 7.09 -10.72 -19.99
C HIS A 712 8.28 -10.35 -20.92
N GLN A 713 9.39 -11.09 -20.90
CA GLN A 713 10.49 -10.86 -21.84
C GLN A 713 10.27 -11.63 -23.13
N LEU A 714 10.70 -11.04 -24.26
CA LEU A 714 10.79 -11.72 -25.54
C LEU A 714 11.73 -12.94 -25.43
N PRO A 715 11.44 -14.05 -26.15
CA PRO A 715 12.34 -15.19 -26.22
C PRO A 715 13.67 -14.80 -26.88
N ALA A 716 14.76 -15.43 -26.43
CA ALA A 716 16.07 -15.28 -27.07
C ALA A 716 16.33 -16.36 -28.13
N LEU A 717 15.65 -17.50 -27.99
CA LEU A 717 15.50 -18.62 -28.91
C LEU A 717 14.25 -19.43 -28.51
N VAL A 718 13.92 -20.42 -29.32
CA VAL A 718 12.84 -21.39 -29.11
C VAL A 718 13.46 -22.79 -29.14
N ILE A 719 12.97 -23.69 -28.30
CA ILE A 719 13.42 -25.09 -28.24
C ILE A 719 12.22 -26.02 -28.20
N GLU A 720 12.42 -27.30 -28.50
CA GLU A 720 11.42 -28.33 -28.24
C GLU A 720 11.13 -28.43 -26.72
N ARG A 721 9.86 -28.56 -26.35
CA ARG A 721 9.40 -28.60 -24.94
C ARG A 721 10.08 -29.68 -24.10
N SER A 722 10.39 -30.85 -24.66
CA SER A 722 11.14 -31.89 -23.93
C SER A 722 12.53 -31.45 -23.46
N ALA A 723 13.16 -30.46 -24.12
CA ALA A 723 14.46 -29.91 -23.76
C ALA A 723 14.40 -28.74 -22.74
N GLY A 724 13.20 -28.29 -22.33
CA GLY A 724 13.04 -27.24 -21.32
C GLY A 724 13.82 -27.53 -20.01
N PRO A 725 13.65 -28.71 -19.40
CA PRO A 725 14.39 -29.09 -18.20
C PRO A 725 15.90 -29.31 -18.45
N PHE A 726 16.29 -29.76 -19.64
CA PHE A 726 17.70 -29.99 -20.02
C PHE A 726 18.53 -28.69 -19.95
N PHE A 727 17.95 -27.58 -20.43
CA PHE A 727 18.53 -26.25 -20.30
C PHE A 727 18.18 -25.54 -18.98
N GLY A 728 17.32 -26.11 -18.13
CA GLY A 728 16.87 -25.52 -16.87
C GLY A 728 16.19 -24.16 -17.02
N VAL A 729 15.48 -23.93 -18.13
CA VAL A 729 14.83 -22.66 -18.46
C VAL A 729 13.49 -22.53 -17.73
N PRO A 730 13.03 -21.31 -17.39
CA PRO A 730 11.74 -21.13 -16.72
C PRO A 730 10.55 -21.64 -17.56
N GLY A 731 9.79 -22.58 -17.00
CA GLY A 731 8.53 -23.05 -17.57
C GLY A 731 7.35 -22.16 -17.15
N PHE A 732 6.32 -22.08 -17.98
CA PHE A 732 5.09 -21.32 -17.69
C PHE A 732 3.84 -22.14 -18.03
N GLY A 733 2.78 -22.01 -17.24
CA GLY A 733 1.52 -22.71 -17.46
C GLY A 733 0.36 -22.07 -16.68
N CYS A 734 -0.88 -22.44 -17.01
CA CYS A 734 -2.09 -21.96 -16.34
C CYS A 734 -2.89 -23.13 -15.76
N HIS A 735 -3.23 -23.05 -14.48
CA HIS A 735 -3.93 -24.11 -13.74
C HIS A 735 -5.24 -23.57 -13.17
N ILE A 736 -6.36 -24.23 -13.48
CA ILE A 736 -7.72 -23.72 -13.24
C ILE A 736 -8.40 -24.55 -12.14
N ASN A 737 -8.69 -23.92 -11.00
CA ASN A 737 -9.51 -24.49 -9.95
C ASN A 737 -10.99 -24.40 -10.34
N GLY A 738 -11.61 -25.54 -10.69
CA GLY A 738 -13.04 -25.63 -10.99
C GLY A 738 -13.88 -25.75 -9.74
N ILE A 739 -14.55 -24.68 -9.32
CA ILE A 739 -15.14 -24.59 -7.96
C ILE A 739 -16.66 -24.50 -8.02
N VAL A 740 -17.34 -25.35 -7.25
CA VAL A 740 -18.80 -25.38 -7.10
C VAL A 740 -19.13 -25.30 -5.61
N LYS A 741 -19.60 -24.14 -5.13
CA LYS A 741 -19.75 -23.82 -3.70
C LYS A 741 -18.44 -24.11 -2.93
N ASP A 742 -18.50 -25.01 -1.95
CA ASP A 742 -17.38 -25.47 -1.11
C ASP A 742 -16.84 -26.84 -1.57
N LYS A 743 -16.89 -27.09 -2.89
CA LYS A 743 -16.36 -28.29 -3.54
C LYS A 743 -15.45 -27.93 -4.73
N LEU A 744 -14.55 -28.85 -5.05
CA LEU A 744 -13.59 -28.74 -6.14
C LEU A 744 -13.80 -29.88 -7.15
N TRP A 745 -13.87 -29.55 -8.43
CA TRP A 745 -13.74 -30.52 -9.52
C TRP A 745 -12.26 -30.92 -9.67
N VAL A 746 -12.02 -32.22 -9.58
CA VAL A 746 -10.71 -32.87 -9.65
C VAL A 746 -10.74 -33.85 -10.82
N ALA A 747 -9.87 -33.67 -11.81
CA ALA A 747 -9.71 -34.63 -12.89
C ALA A 747 -8.86 -35.82 -12.44
N LYS A 748 -9.02 -36.95 -13.14
CA LYS A 748 -8.09 -38.07 -13.16
C LYS A 748 -7.48 -38.15 -14.55
N ARG A 749 -6.15 -38.06 -14.66
CA ARG A 749 -5.42 -38.06 -15.93
C ARG A 749 -5.56 -39.40 -16.65
N ALA A 750 -5.69 -39.38 -17.96
CA ALA A 750 -5.74 -40.60 -18.77
C ALA A 750 -4.47 -41.45 -18.62
N GLN A 751 -4.63 -42.77 -18.74
CA GLN A 751 -3.51 -43.74 -18.66
C GLN A 751 -2.52 -43.59 -19.84
N SER A 752 -2.94 -42.91 -20.91
CA SER A 752 -2.16 -42.56 -22.09
C SER A 752 -1.20 -41.37 -21.90
N LYS A 753 -1.37 -40.55 -20.85
CA LYS A 753 -0.54 -39.35 -20.65
C LYS A 753 0.91 -39.74 -20.35
N PRO A 754 1.91 -39.18 -21.06
CA PRO A 754 3.33 -39.55 -20.88
C PRO A 754 3.91 -39.13 -19.52
N THR A 755 3.27 -38.20 -18.80
CA THR A 755 3.64 -37.79 -17.45
C THR A 755 2.47 -37.94 -16.49
N TYR A 756 2.73 -38.58 -15.34
CA TYR A 756 1.74 -38.87 -14.29
C TYR A 756 0.42 -39.50 -14.80
N PRO A 757 0.45 -40.61 -15.56
CA PRO A 757 -0.76 -41.30 -16.00
C PRO A 757 -1.59 -41.76 -14.80
N GLY A 758 -2.92 -41.66 -14.88
CA GLY A 758 -3.83 -42.09 -13.83
C GLY A 758 -3.79 -41.29 -12.51
N HIS A 759 -3.00 -40.21 -12.44
CA HIS A 759 -2.90 -39.35 -11.25
C HIS A 759 -4.04 -38.32 -11.22
N LEU A 760 -4.33 -37.77 -10.05
CA LEU A 760 -5.28 -36.67 -9.88
C LEU A 760 -4.68 -35.33 -10.34
N ASP A 761 -5.50 -34.51 -11.00
CA ASP A 761 -5.19 -33.19 -11.56
C ASP A 761 -6.20 -32.13 -11.10
N HIS A 762 -6.08 -30.89 -11.57
CA HIS A 762 -7.15 -29.88 -11.45
C HIS A 762 -8.38 -30.24 -12.30
N LEU A 763 -9.34 -29.31 -12.42
CA LEU A 763 -10.30 -29.35 -13.52
C LEU A 763 -9.57 -29.26 -14.88
N VAL A 764 -8.66 -28.29 -15.04
CA VAL A 764 -7.90 -28.01 -16.28
C VAL A 764 -6.49 -27.50 -15.90
N ALA A 765 -5.44 -27.88 -16.64
CA ALA A 765 -4.05 -27.45 -16.37
C ALA A 765 -3.12 -27.45 -17.62
N GLY A 766 -3.10 -26.33 -18.33
CA GLY A 766 -2.34 -26.10 -19.57
C GLY A 766 -0.90 -25.61 -19.42
N GLY A 767 -0.10 -25.83 -20.45
CA GLY A 767 1.23 -25.23 -20.62
C GLY A 767 1.21 -24.07 -21.60
N LEU A 768 1.96 -23.01 -21.35
CA LEU A 768 1.96 -21.82 -22.21
C LEU A 768 2.96 -21.96 -23.37
N SER A 769 2.41 -22.20 -24.56
CA SER A 769 3.16 -22.21 -25.83
C SER A 769 3.74 -20.83 -26.17
N GLU A 770 4.65 -20.77 -27.14
CA GLU A 770 5.15 -19.49 -27.65
C GLU A 770 4.00 -18.59 -28.18
N GLY A 771 4.00 -17.32 -27.77
CA GLY A 771 3.03 -16.31 -28.22
C GLY A 771 1.63 -16.39 -27.58
N GLU A 772 1.28 -17.50 -26.90
CA GLU A 772 -0.06 -17.68 -26.31
C GLU A 772 -0.27 -16.78 -25.08
N LEU A 773 -1.44 -16.12 -25.00
CA LEU A 773 -1.84 -15.35 -23.81
C LEU A 773 -2.48 -16.26 -22.77
N CYS A 774 -2.26 -15.99 -21.49
CA CYS A 774 -2.81 -16.81 -20.40
C CYS A 774 -4.34 -16.95 -20.44
N CYS A 775 -5.08 -15.92 -20.87
CA CYS A 775 -6.53 -15.99 -21.02
C CYS A 775 -6.97 -16.89 -22.18
N ASP A 776 -6.20 -16.93 -23.28
CA ASP A 776 -6.52 -17.72 -24.46
C ASP A 776 -6.16 -19.19 -24.21
N ASN A 777 -5.02 -19.44 -23.55
CA ASN A 777 -4.65 -20.75 -23.00
C ASN A 777 -5.75 -21.27 -22.06
N VAL A 778 -6.14 -20.50 -21.03
CA VAL A 778 -7.22 -20.88 -20.10
C VAL A 778 -8.53 -21.21 -20.85
N ILE A 779 -8.92 -20.43 -21.85
CA ILE A 779 -10.14 -20.69 -22.64
C ILE A 779 -10.02 -21.95 -23.50
N ARG A 780 -8.86 -22.17 -24.14
CA ARG A 780 -8.59 -23.33 -25.00
C ARG A 780 -8.57 -24.63 -24.18
N GLU A 781 -7.71 -24.70 -23.18
CA GLU A 781 -7.52 -25.88 -22.32
C GLU A 781 -8.84 -26.22 -21.58
N CYS A 782 -9.63 -25.20 -21.17
CA CYS A 782 -10.96 -25.41 -20.60
C CYS A 782 -11.93 -26.13 -21.53
N TRP A 783 -11.87 -25.86 -22.83
CA TRP A 783 -12.68 -26.54 -23.83
C TRP A 783 -12.13 -27.91 -24.21
N GLU A 784 -10.80 -28.06 -24.25
CA GLU A 784 -10.10 -29.27 -24.69
C GLU A 784 -10.14 -30.39 -23.64
N GLU A 785 -9.65 -30.15 -22.41
CA GLU A 785 -9.62 -31.19 -21.36
C GLU A 785 -11.02 -31.48 -20.79
N ALA A 786 -11.82 -30.43 -20.53
CA ALA A 786 -13.01 -30.49 -19.67
C ALA A 786 -14.34 -30.04 -20.31
N ARG A 787 -14.33 -29.65 -21.60
CA ARG A 787 -15.50 -29.18 -22.37
C ARG A 787 -16.28 -28.01 -21.73
N VAL A 788 -15.62 -27.20 -20.92
CA VAL A 788 -16.17 -25.96 -20.34
C VAL A 788 -16.40 -24.95 -21.48
N PRO A 789 -17.64 -24.47 -21.72
CA PRO A 789 -17.92 -23.49 -22.78
C PRO A 789 -17.15 -22.17 -22.58
N LYS A 790 -16.85 -21.47 -23.68
CA LYS A 790 -16.08 -20.21 -23.68
C LYS A 790 -16.72 -19.13 -22.79
N GLU A 791 -18.06 -19.13 -22.69
CA GLU A 791 -18.88 -18.21 -21.88
C GLU A 791 -18.81 -18.51 -20.37
N LEU A 792 -18.30 -19.68 -19.99
CA LEU A 792 -17.89 -20.01 -18.62
C LEU A 792 -16.39 -19.80 -18.44
N ALA A 793 -15.55 -20.32 -19.33
CA ALA A 793 -14.09 -20.22 -19.23
C ALA A 793 -13.59 -18.76 -19.17
N SER A 794 -14.21 -17.84 -19.91
CA SER A 794 -13.93 -16.40 -19.87
C SER A 794 -14.27 -15.70 -18.54
N LYS A 795 -14.87 -16.40 -17.57
CA LYS A 795 -15.10 -15.92 -16.19
C LYS A 795 -14.01 -16.38 -15.22
N ALA A 796 -13.07 -17.22 -15.66
CA ALA A 796 -11.95 -17.67 -14.84
C ALA A 796 -11.10 -16.46 -14.42
N SER A 797 -10.97 -16.24 -13.13
CA SER A 797 -10.29 -15.07 -12.57
C SER A 797 -8.85 -15.42 -12.19
N PRO A 798 -7.83 -14.64 -12.60
CA PRO A 798 -6.46 -14.85 -12.15
C PRO A 798 -6.40 -14.63 -10.63
N ALA A 799 -5.91 -15.63 -9.92
CA ALA A 799 -6.08 -15.75 -8.47
C ALA A 799 -4.75 -15.85 -7.70
N GLY A 800 -3.67 -16.28 -8.34
CA GLY A 800 -2.37 -16.43 -7.69
C GLY A 800 -1.26 -16.89 -8.64
N VAL A 801 -0.11 -17.22 -8.05
CA VAL A 801 1.03 -17.83 -8.75
C VAL A 801 1.71 -18.83 -7.81
N VAL A 802 2.25 -19.91 -8.36
CA VAL A 802 3.05 -20.93 -7.66
C VAL A 802 4.36 -21.12 -8.43
N SER A 803 5.46 -21.38 -7.72
CA SER A 803 6.79 -21.56 -8.32
C SER A 803 7.61 -22.59 -7.55
N TYR A 804 8.16 -23.60 -8.25
CA TYR A 804 8.97 -24.68 -7.66
C TYR A 804 10.22 -25.01 -8.50
N VAL A 805 11.18 -25.70 -7.89
CA VAL A 805 12.34 -26.30 -8.56
C VAL A 805 12.34 -27.80 -8.30
N GLN A 806 12.16 -28.60 -9.34
CA GLN A 806 12.16 -30.07 -9.26
C GLN A 806 13.34 -30.64 -10.06
N GLU A 807 13.92 -31.76 -9.61
CA GLU A 807 14.77 -32.58 -10.47
C GLU A 807 13.92 -33.21 -11.60
N ASP A 808 14.48 -33.34 -12.81
CA ASP A 808 13.80 -34.15 -13.83
C ASP A 808 13.88 -35.64 -13.48
N GLU A 809 12.86 -36.42 -13.86
CA GLU A 809 12.73 -37.84 -13.51
C GLU A 809 13.85 -38.71 -14.11
N THR A 810 14.56 -38.20 -15.13
CA THR A 810 15.74 -38.85 -15.72
C THR A 810 17.06 -38.50 -15.01
N GLY A 811 17.07 -37.47 -14.14
CA GLY A 811 18.28 -36.91 -13.53
C GLY A 811 19.14 -36.05 -14.47
N TRP A 812 18.65 -35.70 -15.67
CA TRP A 812 19.43 -34.93 -16.67
C TRP A 812 19.14 -33.42 -16.70
N GLY A 813 18.19 -32.93 -15.91
CA GLY A 813 17.81 -31.51 -15.94
C GLY A 813 17.04 -31.03 -14.72
N ILE A 814 16.62 -29.77 -14.75
CA ILE A 814 15.95 -29.06 -13.66
C ILE A 814 14.66 -28.44 -14.18
N LYS A 815 13.50 -28.83 -13.63
CA LYS A 815 12.21 -28.16 -13.88
C LYS A 815 12.12 -26.93 -13.00
N ARG A 816 11.72 -25.79 -13.58
CA ARG A 816 11.69 -24.47 -12.92
C ARG A 816 10.44 -23.72 -13.34
N ASP A 817 9.29 -24.19 -12.89
CA ASP A 817 8.01 -23.82 -13.48
C ASP A 817 7.29 -22.77 -12.64
N VAL A 818 6.70 -21.80 -13.33
CA VAL A 818 5.86 -20.73 -12.77
C VAL A 818 4.42 -20.95 -13.25
N LEU A 819 3.56 -21.37 -12.34
CA LEU A 819 2.16 -21.72 -12.62
C LEU A 819 1.24 -20.56 -12.24
N PHE A 820 0.50 -20.02 -13.21
CA PHE A 820 -0.52 -19.01 -12.98
C PHE A 820 -1.81 -19.69 -12.51
N CYS A 821 -2.24 -19.37 -11.29
CA CYS A 821 -3.43 -19.96 -10.69
C CYS A 821 -4.68 -19.17 -11.10
N TYR A 822 -5.69 -19.85 -11.61
CA TYR A 822 -7.01 -19.29 -11.90
C TYR A 822 -8.07 -19.97 -11.02
N ASP A 823 -9.06 -19.20 -10.57
CA ASP A 823 -10.27 -19.72 -9.94
C ASP A 823 -11.45 -19.53 -10.91
N LEU A 824 -12.15 -20.62 -11.25
CA LEU A 824 -13.35 -20.60 -12.07
C LEU A 824 -14.53 -21.12 -11.24
N VAL A 825 -15.47 -20.23 -10.91
CA VAL A 825 -16.73 -20.61 -10.25
C VAL A 825 -17.70 -21.13 -11.30
N LEU A 826 -18.14 -22.38 -11.13
CA LEU A 826 -19.02 -23.10 -12.04
C LEU A 826 -20.45 -23.20 -11.46
N PRO A 827 -21.48 -23.31 -12.32
CA PRO A 827 -22.84 -23.65 -11.90
C PRO A 827 -22.91 -25.01 -11.19
N GLU A 828 -23.96 -25.25 -10.40
CA GLU A 828 -24.15 -26.53 -9.71
C GLU A 828 -24.60 -27.65 -10.66
N GLU A 829 -25.25 -27.25 -11.75
CA GLU A 829 -25.73 -28.04 -12.87
C GLU A 829 -24.66 -28.31 -13.94
N PHE A 830 -23.43 -27.83 -13.76
CA PHE A 830 -22.33 -28.07 -14.70
C PHE A 830 -21.51 -29.31 -14.33
N GLU A 831 -21.53 -30.30 -15.22
CA GLU A 831 -20.67 -31.49 -15.18
C GLU A 831 -19.62 -31.41 -16.31
N PRO A 832 -18.32 -31.45 -16.00
CA PRO A 832 -17.26 -31.46 -17.02
C PRO A 832 -17.18 -32.81 -17.75
N ILE A 833 -16.83 -32.77 -19.03
CA ILE A 833 -16.74 -33.95 -19.90
C ILE A 833 -15.32 -34.04 -20.46
N ALA A 834 -14.70 -35.22 -20.35
CA ALA A 834 -13.37 -35.46 -20.89
C ALA A 834 -13.39 -35.28 -22.41
N GLY A 835 -12.66 -34.28 -22.91
CA GLY A 835 -12.89 -33.78 -24.27
C GLY A 835 -11.98 -34.38 -25.34
N ASP A 836 -10.68 -34.32 -25.12
CA ASP A 836 -9.61 -34.67 -26.07
C ASP A 836 -8.97 -36.06 -25.82
N GLY A 837 -9.15 -36.61 -24.62
CA GLY A 837 -8.55 -37.88 -24.17
C GLY A 837 -7.35 -37.70 -23.22
N GLU A 838 -7.03 -36.48 -22.78
CA GLU A 838 -6.02 -36.20 -21.75
C GLU A 838 -6.51 -36.57 -20.34
N VAL A 839 -7.84 -36.53 -20.13
CA VAL A 839 -8.55 -36.86 -18.89
C VAL A 839 -9.31 -38.20 -19.02
N GLU A 840 -9.29 -39.01 -17.96
CA GLU A 840 -10.05 -40.27 -17.84
C GLU A 840 -11.45 -40.04 -17.23
N SER A 841 -11.54 -39.25 -16.16
CA SER A 841 -12.77 -38.99 -15.41
C SER A 841 -12.66 -37.72 -14.56
N PHE A 842 -13.80 -37.18 -14.12
CA PHE A 842 -13.88 -36.07 -13.17
C PHE A 842 -14.59 -36.47 -11.88
N HIS A 843 -14.19 -35.86 -10.77
CA HIS A 843 -14.72 -36.11 -9.43
C HIS A 843 -14.99 -34.79 -8.70
N LEU A 844 -16.18 -34.61 -8.13
CA LEU A 844 -16.56 -33.41 -7.39
C LEU A 844 -16.37 -33.61 -5.88
N MET A 845 -15.18 -33.29 -5.38
CA MET A 845 -14.73 -33.59 -4.02
C MET A 845 -15.01 -32.43 -3.04
N GLY A 846 -15.25 -32.74 -1.77
CA GLY A 846 -15.32 -31.72 -0.70
C GLY A 846 -13.93 -31.22 -0.28
N LEU A 847 -13.79 -29.97 0.18
CA LEU A 847 -12.46 -29.44 0.54
C LEU A 847 -11.75 -30.22 1.67
N ASP A 848 -12.49 -30.75 2.66
CA ASP A 848 -11.94 -31.66 3.68
C ASP A 848 -11.42 -32.98 3.08
N GLU A 849 -12.11 -33.50 2.07
CA GLU A 849 -11.77 -34.74 1.34
C GLU A 849 -10.53 -34.54 0.46
N VAL A 850 -10.45 -33.41 -0.25
CA VAL A 850 -9.28 -32.98 -1.01
C VAL A 850 -8.05 -32.86 -0.11
N VAL A 851 -8.19 -32.24 1.07
CA VAL A 851 -7.07 -32.14 2.03
C VAL A 851 -6.69 -33.50 2.63
N ALA A 852 -7.65 -34.36 2.98
CA ALA A 852 -7.37 -35.70 3.44
C ALA A 852 -6.62 -36.52 2.36
N SER A 853 -7.02 -36.39 1.10
CA SER A 853 -6.37 -36.98 -0.06
C SER A 853 -4.93 -36.47 -0.23
N LEU A 854 -4.71 -35.14 -0.25
CA LEU A 854 -3.38 -34.53 -0.39
C LEU A 854 -2.42 -34.96 0.75
N VAL A 855 -2.91 -35.06 1.99
CA VAL A 855 -2.11 -35.47 3.16
C VAL A 855 -1.80 -36.97 3.16
N SER A 856 -2.67 -37.80 2.60
CA SER A 856 -2.48 -39.24 2.43
C SER A 856 -1.26 -39.56 1.57
N LYS A 857 -0.55 -40.65 1.89
CA LYS A 857 0.53 -41.19 1.05
C LYS A 857 0.02 -42.06 -0.10
N GLU A 858 -1.22 -42.53 -0.03
CA GLU A 858 -1.81 -43.48 -0.99
C GLU A 858 -2.40 -42.77 -2.21
N ALA A 859 -2.85 -41.52 -2.03
CA ALA A 859 -3.36 -40.70 -3.12
C ALA A 859 -2.22 -40.26 -4.04
N ARG A 860 -2.38 -40.55 -5.34
CA ARG A 860 -1.44 -40.16 -6.39
C ARG A 860 -1.92 -38.90 -7.09
N TRP A 861 -1.53 -37.75 -6.55
CA TRP A 861 -1.67 -36.44 -7.19
C TRP A 861 -0.47 -36.18 -8.10
N LYS A 862 -0.70 -35.54 -9.25
CA LYS A 862 0.38 -34.94 -10.07
C LYS A 862 1.10 -33.89 -9.21
N PRO A 863 2.45 -33.92 -9.03
CA PRO A 863 3.12 -33.18 -7.97
C PRO A 863 2.78 -31.69 -7.93
N ASN A 864 2.88 -30.99 -9.05
CA ASN A 864 2.66 -29.55 -9.12
C ASN A 864 1.18 -29.10 -8.96
N VAL A 865 0.23 -30.04 -9.07
CA VAL A 865 -1.20 -29.79 -8.84
C VAL A 865 -1.46 -29.57 -7.36
N ALA A 866 -0.83 -30.39 -6.50
CA ALA A 866 -0.98 -30.26 -5.05
C ALA A 866 -0.66 -28.84 -4.57
N LEU A 867 0.36 -28.19 -5.14
CA LEU A 867 0.79 -26.85 -4.75
C LEU A 867 -0.26 -25.79 -5.08
N VAL A 868 -0.87 -25.83 -6.27
CA VAL A 868 -1.91 -24.86 -6.69
C VAL A 868 -3.22 -25.08 -5.93
N ILE A 869 -3.57 -26.33 -5.59
CA ILE A 869 -4.70 -26.60 -4.69
C ILE A 869 -4.41 -26.08 -3.28
N ILE A 870 -3.19 -26.26 -2.76
CA ILE A 870 -2.80 -25.69 -1.45
C ILE A 870 -2.85 -24.15 -1.48
N ASP A 871 -2.39 -23.51 -2.57
CA ASP A 871 -2.54 -22.06 -2.80
C ASP A 871 -4.01 -21.62 -2.79
N MET A 872 -4.90 -22.37 -3.46
CA MET A 872 -6.36 -22.13 -3.41
C MET A 872 -6.94 -22.28 -2.00
N LEU A 873 -6.56 -23.33 -1.26
CA LEU A 873 -7.03 -23.58 0.11
C LEU A 873 -6.55 -22.49 1.08
N VAL A 874 -5.35 -21.94 0.87
CA VAL A 874 -4.82 -20.75 1.55
C VAL A 874 -5.65 -19.51 1.19
N ARG A 875 -5.79 -19.19 -0.10
CA ARG A 875 -6.50 -17.99 -0.59
C ARG A 875 -7.97 -17.95 -0.19
N ARG A 876 -8.63 -19.10 -0.10
CA ARG A 876 -10.05 -19.22 0.31
C ARG A 876 -10.24 -19.34 1.82
N GLY A 877 -9.17 -19.24 2.62
CA GLY A 877 -9.24 -19.30 4.08
C GLY A 877 -9.67 -20.67 4.63
N PHE A 878 -9.52 -21.73 3.85
CA PHE A 878 -9.78 -23.10 4.30
C PHE A 878 -8.61 -23.63 5.15
N LEU A 879 -7.39 -23.19 4.84
CA LEU A 879 -6.21 -23.22 5.71
C LEU A 879 -6.03 -21.84 6.33
N THR A 880 -5.72 -21.76 7.63
CA THR A 880 -5.70 -20.48 8.37
C THR A 880 -4.40 -20.22 9.15
N PRO A 881 -4.03 -18.95 9.43
CA PRO A 881 -2.81 -18.62 10.17
C PRO A 881 -2.70 -19.20 11.59
N GLU A 882 -3.81 -19.60 12.20
CA GLU A 882 -3.85 -20.27 13.50
C GLU A 882 -3.34 -21.74 13.47
N GLU A 883 -3.01 -22.26 12.28
CA GLU A 883 -2.43 -23.59 12.11
C GLU A 883 -0.89 -23.55 12.10
N ASP A 884 -0.28 -24.46 12.88
CA ASP A 884 1.17 -24.54 13.00
C ASP A 884 1.82 -24.90 11.65
N GLY A 885 2.87 -24.16 11.28
CA GLY A 885 3.53 -24.24 9.97
C GLY A 885 2.88 -23.44 8.82
N TYR A 886 1.76 -22.73 9.02
CA TYR A 886 1.07 -22.00 7.92
C TYR A 886 1.98 -21.03 7.15
N VAL A 887 2.81 -20.23 7.84
CA VAL A 887 3.73 -19.29 7.19
C VAL A 887 4.81 -20.02 6.37
N GLU A 888 5.28 -21.18 6.84
CA GLU A 888 6.22 -22.00 6.08
C GLU A 888 5.56 -22.57 4.82
N LEU A 889 4.30 -23.04 4.93
CA LEU A 889 3.51 -23.56 3.82
C LEU A 889 3.32 -22.50 2.71
N VAL A 890 2.87 -21.30 3.08
CA VAL A 890 2.66 -20.19 2.13
C VAL A 890 3.97 -19.75 1.47
N HIS A 891 5.06 -19.68 2.24
CA HIS A 891 6.39 -19.33 1.70
C HIS A 891 6.96 -20.44 0.79
N ALA A 892 6.72 -21.71 1.10
CA ALA A 892 7.22 -22.84 0.31
C ALA A 892 6.63 -22.90 -1.11
N LEU A 893 5.39 -22.44 -1.31
CA LEU A 893 4.74 -22.31 -2.63
C LEU A 893 5.41 -21.31 -3.59
N ARG A 894 6.37 -20.52 -3.10
CA ARG A 894 6.89 -19.30 -3.76
C ARG A 894 8.43 -19.29 -3.86
N ARG A 895 9.08 -20.46 -3.92
CA ARG A 895 10.55 -20.59 -3.83
C ARG A 895 11.31 -20.74 -5.16
N GLY A 896 10.64 -20.96 -6.31
CA GLY A 896 11.26 -21.40 -7.58
C GLY A 896 11.90 -20.32 -8.48
#